data_AF-A0A7V4M4J7-F1
#
_entry.id   AF-A0A7V4M4J7-F1
#
_cell.length_a   1.000
_cell.length_b   1.000
_cell.length_c   1.000
_cell.angle_alpha   90.00
_cell.angle_beta   90.00
_cell.angle_gamma   90.00
#
_symmetry.space_group_name_H-M   'P 1'
#
loop_
_entity.id
_entity.type
_entity.pdbx_description
1 polymer ?
#
loop_
_entity_poly.entity_id
_entity_poly.type
_entity_poly.pdbx_seq_one_letter_code
_entity_poly.pdbx_strand_id
1 'polypeptide(L)'
;MRWKWQAAVAAASWAGMVLGVSRMDAGGNLPLPPGEARTPETRPLTAEETARIQQRDWLFQAMGEPLLDRAAKEIGWARQLARRLTREGGSLDLAAELRELDLLEQRLPGLRQQPTEVPSPPSNDPIPAWIWYPEGKPMEDVPAEARFFRRRFEVAETAVAAELRIAADDACEVFLNGVRVGENQGWPRAAVFEVGRLLHRGSNVLAVRAENKPAPSKNPAGLIVHLAVTSSGGQRSVVVSDGSWRARKEPCEEWQRPGLDDSAWKPALVAASFGGGPWGKIAGLSGPDFEDDPEAAYARVTPAVREFYFSVRRVKRAIAFKNPVLRFSQLLLIDQPLPQGPESRHEAIHRMGIMAMPGGRLLALEGLDPGARPRQLAPFPAHADAASPSSAERRIPPSLRKPGSFWRPDLSFDAENVLFCFKAHDEKSFHLYEMPLDGSRARQLTDGDYDDLDPIYLPDGHILFTTTRGNSYVRCGPFIYSTILARCDADGSNVYLISCNGEPDFVPALLNDGRVIYSRWEYTDKPLWRLQKLWTTNQDGTGTAHFWGNQSVWPDHLSEPRPIPGNRRVMFSGVGHHDWWSGSIGIVDPDQGRDYPHGLTKVTVDLPWPEVGDGPAERPEAADYHPSGRFTGYKTPYPLSNEDFLVSARGMGDKFRLYLMDVHGNRDLIYEGAYNIWHAIPLQPRPVPPRHPDRVAWPGTGKDRRPVEPGVFYSADVCQGEPRLPRDKVKYLRVFQLDYKTYSTWNKTYRNSGPPVSIIQEEGVKRILSEVPVEPDGSVYFKAPAGVSLYFQLLDADRRSLQTMRSFTGLMPGEQRGCVGCHEMHSTAPPVHRGLALRRQPSELSPPPWGTESISFERFAQPVLNRYCVACHRRDTPHFAEPDLTLRPGHDVFKEPYLTLVGDAGWGNPVRPGRPGYGIAGAIPVESAFGQLDSRGLTTLPPMQYLSSRSRLIELAASGTHYQVKVDPASLHRLIAWVDACCPYMGDEELRALGDPDFPGIERLPIRPRVATAPVIARP
;
A
#
# COMPACT_ATOMS: atom_id res chain seq x y z
N MET A 1 15.39 19.54 42.59
CA MET A 1 14.12 19.96 41.96
C MET A 1 14.45 20.90 40.80
N ARG A 2 13.75 20.82 39.65
CA ARG A 2 14.01 21.50 38.35
C ARG A 2 14.97 20.82 37.32
N TRP A 3 15.09 19.49 37.35
CA TRP A 3 15.71 18.70 36.26
C TRP A 3 14.82 17.50 35.83
N LYS A 4 13.49 17.68 35.91
CA LYS A 4 12.49 16.61 35.62
C LYS A 4 11.43 16.99 34.58
N TRP A 5 11.61 18.05 33.79
CA TRP A 5 10.58 18.52 32.84
C TRP A 5 11.01 18.68 31.38
N GLN A 6 12.30 18.46 31.03
CA GLN A 6 12.78 18.61 29.64
C GLN A 6 13.13 17.29 28.94
N ALA A 7 13.19 16.16 29.64
CA ALA A 7 13.35 14.84 29.02
C ALA A 7 12.01 14.19 28.59
N ALA A 8 10.87 14.80 28.93
CA ALA A 8 9.53 14.28 28.65
C ALA A 8 8.90 14.80 27.34
N VAL A 9 9.51 15.79 26.67
CA VAL A 9 8.93 16.43 25.47
C VAL A 9 9.59 15.97 24.17
N ALA A 10 10.87 15.55 24.20
CA ALA A 10 11.56 15.05 23.01
C ALA A 10 11.22 13.59 22.63
N ALA A 11 10.63 12.81 23.55
CA ALA A 11 10.15 11.45 23.27
C ALA A 11 8.71 11.43 22.67
N ALA A 12 8.01 12.57 22.68
CA ALA A 12 6.62 12.65 22.24
C ALA A 12 6.45 12.97 20.74
N SER A 13 7.43 13.60 20.07
CA SER A 13 7.29 13.99 18.66
C SER A 13 7.64 12.88 17.66
N TRP A 14 8.47 11.90 18.04
CA TRP A 14 8.76 10.73 17.21
C TRP A 14 7.72 9.61 17.36
N ALA A 15 7.04 9.54 18.50
CA ALA A 15 5.92 8.62 18.70
C ALA A 15 4.69 9.04 17.87
N GLY A 16 4.45 10.34 17.67
CA GLY A 16 3.26 10.82 16.93
C GLY A 16 3.26 10.54 15.42
N MET A 17 4.41 10.33 14.79
CA MET A 17 4.52 10.05 13.35
C MET A 17 4.64 8.55 13.01
N VAL A 18 4.88 7.69 14.00
CA VAL A 18 5.07 6.24 13.80
C VAL A 18 4.18 5.39 14.72
N LEU A 19 3.55 5.99 15.73
CA LEU A 19 2.62 5.36 16.66
C LEU A 19 1.41 6.29 16.88
N GLY A 20 0.46 6.27 15.95
CA GLY A 20 -0.89 6.78 16.17
C GLY A 20 -1.61 5.96 17.24
N VAL A 21 -1.26 6.17 18.52
CA VAL A 21 -2.03 5.63 19.66
C VAL A 21 -2.65 6.81 20.39
N SER A 22 -3.65 7.40 19.74
CA SER A 22 -4.73 8.01 20.51
C SER A 22 -5.51 6.87 21.17
N ARG A 23 -6.06 7.07 22.38
CA ARG A 23 -7.07 6.15 22.90
C ARG A 23 -8.18 6.08 21.85
N MET A 24 -8.28 4.95 21.16
CA MET A 24 -9.24 4.75 20.08
C MET A 24 -10.61 4.62 20.72
N ASP A 25 -11.42 5.69 20.67
CA ASP A 25 -12.83 5.57 21.02
C ASP A 25 -13.47 4.57 20.07
N ALA A 26 -14.14 3.56 20.63
CA ALA A 26 -14.74 2.45 19.89
C ALA A 26 -15.69 2.90 18.75
N GLY A 27 -16.14 4.16 18.75
CA GLY A 27 -16.99 4.74 17.71
C GLY A 27 -16.28 5.20 16.43
N GLY A 28 -14.97 5.51 16.45
CA GLY A 28 -14.27 6.16 15.34
C GLY A 28 -13.99 5.28 14.13
N ASN A 29 -13.80 3.97 14.36
CA ASN A 29 -13.49 2.96 13.32
C ASN A 29 -14.73 2.16 12.87
N LEU A 30 -15.89 2.44 13.45
CA LEU A 30 -17.13 1.77 13.07
C LEU A 30 -17.62 2.34 11.74
N PRO A 31 -18.36 1.55 10.93
CA PRO A 31 -18.91 2.04 9.68
C PRO A 31 -19.67 3.35 9.90
N LEU A 32 -19.55 4.30 8.97
CA LEU A 32 -20.34 5.53 9.03
C LEU A 32 -21.84 5.18 9.21
N PRO A 33 -22.57 5.91 10.07
CA PRO A 33 -24.00 5.68 10.20
C PRO A 33 -24.68 5.89 8.83
N PRO A 34 -25.74 5.13 8.49
CA PRO A 34 -26.43 5.28 7.21
C PRO A 34 -26.91 6.73 7.03
N GLY A 35 -26.40 7.41 6.00
CA GLY A 35 -26.93 8.68 5.49
C GLY A 35 -27.84 8.46 4.27
N GLU A 36 -28.29 9.53 3.62
CA GLU A 36 -28.95 9.43 2.31
C GLU A 36 -27.95 8.99 1.24
N ALA A 37 -27.65 7.69 1.18
CA ALA A 37 -26.83 7.10 0.14
C ALA A 37 -27.48 7.35 -1.23
N ARG A 38 -26.69 7.81 -2.20
CA ARG A 38 -27.18 8.14 -3.56
C ARG A 38 -26.17 7.67 -4.60
N THR A 39 -26.67 7.17 -5.72
CA THR A 39 -25.88 6.92 -6.93
C THR A 39 -25.94 8.16 -7.83
N PRO A 40 -24.81 8.70 -8.32
CA PRO A 40 -24.81 9.85 -9.21
C PRO A 40 -25.57 9.57 -10.51
N GLU A 41 -26.16 10.61 -11.10
CA GLU A 41 -26.79 10.52 -12.41
C GLU A 41 -25.76 10.17 -13.50
N THR A 42 -26.14 9.25 -14.38
CA THR A 42 -25.34 8.84 -15.54
C THR A 42 -25.94 9.47 -16.79
N ARG A 43 -25.23 10.42 -17.40
CA ARG A 43 -25.64 11.11 -18.62
C ARG A 43 -24.48 11.30 -19.59
N PRO A 44 -24.74 11.40 -20.90
CA PRO A 44 -23.74 11.86 -21.86
C PRO A 44 -23.42 13.34 -21.65
N LEU A 45 -22.22 13.74 -22.10
CA LEU A 45 -21.81 15.14 -22.14
C LEU A 45 -22.22 15.79 -23.47
N THR A 46 -22.41 17.11 -23.43
CA THR A 46 -22.54 17.94 -24.64
C THR A 46 -21.19 18.08 -25.35
N ALA A 47 -21.21 18.51 -26.62
CA ALA A 47 -19.97 18.76 -27.37
C ALA A 47 -19.11 19.88 -26.74
N GLU A 48 -19.75 20.90 -26.15
CA GLU A 48 -19.06 21.99 -25.46
C GLU A 48 -18.40 21.52 -24.16
N GLU A 49 -19.12 20.76 -23.34
CA GLU A 49 -18.56 20.14 -22.12
C GLU A 49 -17.37 19.23 -22.45
N THR A 50 -17.51 18.40 -23.50
CA THR A 50 -16.46 17.51 -23.98
C THR A 50 -15.21 18.28 -24.41
N ALA A 51 -15.38 19.31 -25.24
CA ALA A 51 -14.28 20.14 -25.71
C ALA A 51 -13.57 20.85 -24.56
N ARG A 52 -14.33 21.38 -23.60
CA ARG A 52 -13.77 22.05 -22.41
C ARG A 52 -12.95 21.10 -21.55
N ILE A 53 -13.47 19.90 -21.26
CA ILE A 53 -12.75 18.90 -20.46
C ILE A 53 -11.43 18.50 -21.15
N GLN A 54 -11.47 18.24 -22.47
CA GLN A 54 -10.29 17.89 -23.24
C GLN A 54 -9.24 19.00 -23.26
N GLN A 55 -9.66 20.25 -23.48
CA GLN A 55 -8.76 21.42 -23.51
C GLN A 55 -8.16 21.70 -22.14
N ARG A 56 -8.96 21.58 -21.07
CA ARG A 56 -8.50 21.71 -19.68
C ARG A 56 -7.41 20.69 -19.36
N ASP A 57 -7.58 19.43 -19.78
CA ASP A 57 -6.57 18.39 -19.60
C ASP A 57 -5.28 18.70 -20.38
N TRP A 58 -5.38 19.17 -21.63
CA TRP A 58 -4.19 19.59 -22.38
C TRP A 58 -3.46 20.76 -21.73
N LEU A 59 -4.17 21.76 -21.20
CA LEU A 59 -3.55 22.84 -20.45
C LEU A 59 -2.88 22.33 -19.16
N PHE A 60 -3.47 21.36 -18.46
CA PHE A 60 -2.84 20.68 -17.33
C PHE A 60 -1.53 19.99 -17.74
N GLN A 61 -1.52 19.31 -18.89
CA GLN A 61 -0.33 18.65 -19.43
C GLN A 61 0.77 19.63 -19.91
N ALA A 62 0.45 20.92 -20.09
CA ALA A 62 1.43 21.94 -20.41
C ALA A 62 2.28 22.36 -19.19
N MET A 63 1.90 21.99 -17.96
CA MET A 63 2.70 22.10 -16.74
C MET A 63 3.25 23.51 -16.44
N GLY A 64 2.51 24.55 -16.80
CA GLY A 64 2.93 25.95 -16.63
C GLY A 64 4.00 26.41 -17.62
N GLU A 65 4.41 25.58 -18.58
CA GLU A 65 5.33 25.98 -19.66
C GLU A 65 4.64 26.98 -20.63
N PRO A 66 5.38 27.91 -21.24
CA PRO A 66 4.86 28.72 -22.33
C PRO A 66 4.31 27.84 -23.45
N LEU A 67 3.04 28.07 -23.86
CA LEU A 67 2.34 27.15 -24.76
C LEU A 67 3.02 26.96 -26.13
N LEU A 68 3.73 27.97 -26.66
CA LEU A 68 4.47 27.83 -27.91
C LEU A 68 5.70 26.92 -27.77
N ASP A 69 6.38 26.96 -26.63
CA ASP A 69 7.54 26.10 -26.37
C ASP A 69 7.09 24.67 -26.07
N ARG A 70 6.01 24.51 -25.31
CA ARG A 70 5.36 23.21 -25.13
C ARG A 70 4.88 22.64 -26.46
N ALA A 71 4.24 23.44 -27.31
CA ALA A 71 3.78 23.01 -28.64
C ALA A 71 4.94 22.47 -29.51
N ALA A 72 6.11 23.12 -29.49
CA ALA A 72 7.29 22.65 -30.21
C ALA A 72 7.74 21.25 -29.75
N LYS A 73 7.74 21.00 -28.44
CA LYS A 73 8.05 19.67 -27.87
C LYS A 73 6.99 18.64 -28.28
N GLU A 74 5.71 19.00 -28.21
CA GLU A 74 4.59 18.14 -28.59
C GLU A 74 4.63 17.73 -30.06
N ILE A 75 5.04 18.62 -30.98
CA ILE A 75 5.31 18.28 -32.38
C ILE A 75 6.40 17.20 -32.47
N GLY A 76 7.52 17.39 -31.76
CA GLY A 76 8.62 16.43 -31.72
C GLY A 76 8.18 15.04 -31.22
N TRP A 77 7.46 15.00 -30.10
CA TRP A 77 6.93 13.76 -29.52
C TRP A 77 5.86 13.11 -30.41
N ALA A 78 5.00 13.90 -31.08
CA ALA A 78 4.02 13.38 -32.03
C ALA A 78 4.71 12.67 -33.22
N ARG A 79 5.83 13.22 -33.72
CA ARG A 79 6.64 12.55 -34.76
C ARG A 79 7.31 11.27 -34.25
N GLN A 80 7.79 11.26 -33.00
CA GLN A 80 8.35 10.05 -32.38
C GLN A 80 7.29 8.96 -32.26
N LEU A 81 6.09 9.31 -31.79
CA LEU A 81 4.93 8.41 -31.74
C LEU A 81 4.57 7.88 -33.13
N ALA A 82 4.46 8.74 -34.14
CA ALA A 82 4.18 8.31 -35.51
C ALA A 82 5.21 7.31 -36.05
N ARG A 83 6.51 7.55 -35.80
CA ARG A 83 7.59 6.61 -36.18
C ARG A 83 7.47 5.28 -35.45
N ARG A 84 7.15 5.29 -34.16
CA ARG A 84 6.92 4.09 -33.33
C ARG A 84 5.80 3.24 -33.91
N LEU A 85 4.61 3.81 -34.07
CA LEU A 85 3.44 3.12 -34.60
C LEU A 85 3.63 2.59 -36.03
N THR A 86 4.36 3.33 -36.88
CA THR A 86 4.65 2.87 -38.26
C THR A 86 5.62 1.68 -38.29
N ARG A 87 6.58 1.60 -37.35
CA ARG A 87 7.50 0.45 -37.24
C ARG A 87 6.78 -0.81 -36.77
N GLU A 88 5.87 -0.68 -35.81
CA GLU A 88 5.16 -1.82 -35.21
C GLU A 88 3.96 -2.30 -36.04
N GLY A 89 3.24 -1.37 -36.67
CA GLY A 89 1.95 -1.60 -37.32
C GLY A 89 1.99 -1.65 -38.84
N GLY A 90 3.10 -2.14 -39.45
CA GLY A 90 3.40 -2.06 -40.88
C GLY A 90 2.17 -1.97 -41.78
N SER A 91 2.03 -0.85 -42.52
CA SER A 91 0.89 -0.35 -43.33
C SER A 91 0.08 0.83 -42.75
N LEU A 92 0.41 1.35 -41.57
CA LEU A 92 -0.27 2.54 -41.02
C LEU A 92 0.02 3.81 -41.83
N ASP A 93 -1.02 4.44 -42.41
CA ASP A 93 -0.92 5.72 -43.10
C ASP A 93 -1.15 6.92 -42.17
N LEU A 94 -0.07 7.66 -41.92
CA LEU A 94 -0.02 8.90 -41.14
C LEU A 94 0.38 10.12 -41.99
N ALA A 95 0.34 10.02 -43.33
CA ALA A 95 0.85 11.08 -44.20
C ALA A 95 0.09 12.40 -44.04
N ALA A 96 -1.21 12.34 -43.75
CA ALA A 96 -2.02 13.53 -43.48
C ALA A 96 -1.60 14.23 -42.19
N GLU A 97 -1.50 13.49 -41.09
CA GLU A 97 -1.11 14.02 -39.78
C GLU A 97 0.32 14.57 -39.81
N LEU A 98 1.26 13.88 -40.49
CA LEU A 98 2.63 14.35 -40.63
C LEU A 98 2.72 15.66 -41.42
N ARG A 99 1.94 15.81 -42.51
CA ARG A 99 1.84 17.08 -43.24
C ARG A 99 1.27 18.19 -42.37
N GLU A 100 0.28 17.90 -41.53
CA GLU A 100 -0.29 18.89 -40.62
C GLU A 100 0.73 19.34 -39.57
N LEU A 101 1.54 18.41 -39.03
CA LEU A 101 2.66 18.76 -38.16
C LEU A 101 3.69 19.65 -38.86
N ASP A 102 4.03 19.39 -40.12
CA ASP A 102 4.93 20.24 -40.91
C ASP A 102 4.39 21.67 -41.04
N LEU A 103 3.09 21.82 -41.32
CA LEU A 103 2.43 23.13 -41.44
C LEU A 103 2.38 23.87 -40.09
N LEU A 104 2.11 23.16 -38.99
CA LEU A 104 2.11 23.76 -37.65
C LEU A 104 3.51 24.20 -37.24
N GLU A 105 4.53 23.39 -37.54
CA GLU A 105 5.94 23.73 -37.27
C GLU A 105 6.39 24.97 -38.06
N GLN A 106 5.99 25.11 -39.33
CA GLN A 106 6.28 26.28 -40.16
C GLN A 106 5.62 27.58 -39.64
N ARG A 107 4.47 27.49 -38.97
CA ARG A 107 3.76 28.65 -38.39
C ARG A 107 4.35 29.14 -37.08
N LEU A 108 5.09 28.29 -36.37
CA LEU A 108 5.60 28.57 -35.02
C LEU A 108 6.47 29.85 -34.93
N PRO A 109 7.43 30.13 -35.85
CA PRO A 109 8.24 31.35 -35.78
C PRO A 109 7.42 32.64 -35.88
N GLY A 110 6.36 32.64 -36.69
CA GLY A 110 5.48 33.81 -36.85
C GLY A 110 4.67 34.12 -35.58
N LEU A 111 4.19 33.08 -34.89
CA LEU A 111 3.49 33.26 -33.61
C LEU A 111 4.43 33.72 -32.49
N ARG A 112 5.70 33.31 -32.50
CA ARG A 112 6.71 33.78 -31.53
C ARG A 112 7.02 35.28 -31.65
N GLN A 113 6.72 35.90 -32.79
CA GLN A 113 6.91 37.34 -33.01
C GLN A 113 5.69 38.17 -32.56
N GLN A 114 4.57 37.53 -32.19
CA GLN A 114 3.35 38.19 -31.74
C GLN A 114 3.29 38.22 -30.21
N PRO A 115 2.50 39.14 -29.61
CA PRO A 115 2.21 39.08 -28.17
C PRO A 115 1.59 37.73 -27.78
N THR A 116 2.24 37.03 -26.87
CA THR A 116 1.80 35.70 -26.39
C THR A 116 0.77 35.80 -25.25
N GLU A 117 0.73 36.93 -24.56
CA GLU A 117 -0.20 37.22 -23.47
C GLU A 117 -1.02 38.48 -23.73
N VAL A 118 -2.23 38.51 -23.18
CA VAL A 118 -3.09 39.69 -23.10
C VAL A 118 -2.51 40.63 -22.04
N PRO A 119 -2.24 41.91 -22.38
CA PRO A 119 -1.72 42.87 -21.43
C PRO A 119 -2.63 42.99 -20.21
N SER A 120 -2.03 42.86 -19.02
CA SER A 120 -2.72 43.18 -17.77
C SER A 120 -2.62 44.69 -17.52
N PRO A 121 -3.63 45.34 -16.91
CA PRO A 121 -3.38 46.63 -16.30
C PRO A 121 -2.23 46.47 -15.27
N PRO A 122 -1.32 47.44 -15.14
CA PRO A 122 -0.23 47.35 -14.17
C PRO A 122 -0.82 47.16 -12.78
N SER A 123 -0.50 46.03 -12.16
CA SER A 123 -0.80 45.78 -10.75
C SER A 123 0.20 46.60 -9.94
N ASN A 124 -0.28 47.66 -9.28
CA ASN A 124 0.48 48.38 -8.26
C ASN A 124 0.45 47.67 -6.90
N ASP A 125 -0.02 46.42 -6.84
CA ASP A 125 -0.04 45.67 -5.59
C ASP A 125 1.38 45.44 -5.07
N PRO A 126 1.62 45.64 -3.76
CA PRO A 126 2.90 45.35 -3.15
C PRO A 126 3.22 43.84 -3.23
N ILE A 127 4.48 43.50 -3.47
CA ILE A 127 4.96 42.11 -3.54
C ILE A 127 5.31 41.65 -2.12
N PRO A 128 4.85 40.46 -1.67
CA PRO A 128 5.21 39.95 -0.35
C PRO A 128 6.70 39.60 -0.26
N ALA A 129 7.22 39.64 0.96
CA ALA A 129 8.57 39.22 1.28
C ALA A 129 8.55 38.19 2.41
N TRP A 130 9.53 37.30 2.40
CA TRP A 130 9.81 36.43 3.54
C TRP A 130 10.27 37.28 4.70
N ILE A 131 9.55 37.20 5.82
CA ILE A 131 9.88 37.91 7.06
C ILE A 131 10.17 36.93 8.19
N TRP A 132 11.03 37.33 9.11
CA TRP A 132 11.28 36.58 10.34
C TRP A 132 11.51 37.50 11.55
N TYR A 133 11.63 36.93 12.75
CA TYR A 133 12.11 37.68 13.90
C TYR A 133 13.59 38.05 13.68
N PRO A 134 14.04 39.28 14.03
CA PRO A 134 15.43 39.72 13.82
C PRO A 134 16.41 38.98 14.76
N GLU A 135 16.77 37.75 14.38
CA GLU A 135 17.77 36.89 15.00
C GLU A 135 18.50 36.06 13.94
N GLY A 136 19.78 35.77 14.17
CA GLY A 136 20.57 34.90 13.30
C GLY A 136 20.52 35.28 11.82
N LYS A 137 20.52 34.27 10.96
CA LYS A 137 20.38 34.41 9.50
C LYS A 137 19.23 33.52 9.02
N PRO A 138 18.00 34.04 8.90
CA PRO A 138 16.82 33.22 8.61
C PRO A 138 16.87 32.41 7.31
N MET A 139 17.67 32.83 6.31
CA MET A 139 17.87 32.05 5.08
C MET A 139 18.88 30.89 5.21
N GLU A 140 19.64 30.84 6.30
CA GLU A 140 20.68 29.83 6.51
C GLU A 140 20.32 28.91 7.67
N ASP A 141 20.21 29.47 8.88
CA ASP A 141 20.02 28.69 10.09
C ASP A 141 19.55 29.60 11.25
N VAL A 142 18.42 29.26 11.85
CA VAL A 142 17.86 29.91 13.05
C VAL A 142 17.23 28.88 13.99
N PRO A 143 17.06 29.20 15.29
CA PRO A 143 16.57 28.23 16.27
C PRO A 143 15.22 27.58 15.90
N ALA A 144 15.06 26.30 16.23
CA ALA A 144 13.83 25.53 16.08
C ALA A 144 12.79 25.91 17.15
N GLU A 145 12.20 27.10 17.02
CA GLU A 145 11.25 27.67 17.97
C GLU A 145 10.17 28.49 17.25
N ALA A 146 9.08 28.78 17.97
CA ALA A 146 8.02 29.66 17.49
C ALA A 146 8.36 31.16 17.62
N ARG A 147 7.90 31.95 16.66
CA ARG A 147 7.93 33.41 16.62
C ARG A 147 6.55 33.97 16.33
N PHE A 148 6.30 35.17 16.84
CA PHE A 148 4.97 35.78 16.83
C PHE A 148 5.01 37.06 16.02
N PHE A 149 4.08 37.20 15.08
CA PHE A 149 4.01 38.29 14.12
C PHE A 149 2.66 38.98 14.18
N ARG A 150 2.64 40.30 14.00
CA ARG A 150 1.44 41.12 13.97
C ARG A 150 1.52 42.20 12.90
N ARG A 151 0.40 42.43 12.22
CA ARG A 151 0.19 43.55 11.32
C ARG A 151 -1.16 44.17 11.55
N ARG A 152 -1.16 45.44 11.98
CA ARG A 152 -2.35 46.30 11.98
C ARG A 152 -2.54 46.90 10.59
N PHE A 153 -3.77 46.90 10.07
CA PHE A 153 -4.11 47.50 8.78
C PHE A 153 -5.54 48.07 8.81
N GLU A 154 -5.85 48.97 7.89
CA GLU A 154 -7.15 49.65 7.84
C GLU A 154 -7.99 49.14 6.66
N VAL A 155 -9.28 48.92 6.92
CA VAL A 155 -10.27 48.62 5.87
C VAL A 155 -11.28 49.77 5.82
N ALA A 156 -11.26 50.55 4.73
CA ALA A 156 -11.99 51.82 4.64
C ALA A 156 -13.53 51.67 4.64
N GLU A 157 -14.03 50.59 4.03
CA GLU A 157 -15.45 50.27 3.88
C GLU A 157 -15.74 48.82 4.33
N THR A 158 -16.98 48.36 4.17
CA THR A 158 -17.34 46.96 4.43
C THR A 158 -16.67 46.05 3.39
N ALA A 159 -15.91 45.06 3.86
CA ALA A 159 -15.32 44.04 2.98
C ALA A 159 -16.43 43.14 2.42
N VAL A 160 -16.48 42.98 1.08
CA VAL A 160 -17.41 42.07 0.40
C VAL A 160 -16.74 40.75 -0.01
N ALA A 161 -15.41 40.76 -0.16
CA ALA A 161 -14.58 39.57 -0.34
C ALA A 161 -13.20 39.83 0.25
N ALA A 162 -12.58 38.81 0.87
CA ALA A 162 -11.19 38.91 1.29
C ALA A 162 -10.53 37.53 1.33
N GLU A 163 -9.41 37.41 0.62
CA GLU A 163 -8.66 36.17 0.48
C GLU A 163 -7.26 36.34 1.11
N LEU A 164 -6.94 35.47 2.06
CA LEU A 164 -5.65 35.40 2.74
C LEU A 164 -4.84 34.20 2.23
N ARG A 165 -3.65 34.45 1.71
CA ARG A 165 -2.66 33.44 1.30
C ARG A 165 -1.46 33.50 2.23
N ILE A 166 -1.03 32.37 2.79
CA ILE A 166 0.02 32.35 3.83
C ILE A 166 0.82 31.05 3.86
N ALA A 167 2.14 31.16 4.02
CA ALA A 167 3.05 30.04 4.19
C ALA A 167 4.13 30.35 5.22
N ALA A 168 4.63 29.32 5.89
CA ALA A 168 5.75 29.45 6.81
C ALA A 168 6.67 28.23 6.73
N ASP A 169 7.96 28.48 6.88
CA ASP A 169 8.98 27.46 7.08
C ASP A 169 9.26 27.39 8.60
N ASP A 170 8.72 26.42 9.35
CA ASP A 170 8.09 25.15 8.91
C ASP A 170 6.57 25.09 9.07
N ALA A 171 5.95 25.93 9.90
CA ALA A 171 4.51 25.88 10.16
C ALA A 171 3.98 27.23 10.64
N CYS A 172 2.69 27.47 10.47
CA CYS A 172 2.05 28.64 11.08
C CYS A 172 0.61 28.41 11.53
N GLU A 173 0.20 29.19 12.53
CA GLU A 173 -1.19 29.36 12.95
C GLU A 173 -1.58 30.83 12.84
N VAL A 174 -2.79 31.09 12.33
CA VAL A 174 -3.20 32.40 11.87
C VAL A 174 -4.46 32.87 12.56
N PHE A 175 -4.46 34.13 12.98
CA PHE A 175 -5.56 34.77 13.69
C PHE A 175 -5.87 36.12 13.04
N LEU A 176 -7.16 36.41 12.87
CA LEU A 176 -7.64 37.71 12.41
C LEU A 176 -8.58 38.28 13.48
N ASN A 177 -8.25 39.46 13.99
CA ASN A 177 -8.99 40.12 15.06
C ASN A 177 -9.22 39.24 16.31
N GLY A 178 -8.26 38.37 16.62
CA GLY A 178 -8.33 37.44 17.75
C GLY A 178 -9.07 36.13 17.48
N VAL A 179 -9.71 35.98 16.31
CA VAL A 179 -10.37 34.73 15.87
C VAL A 179 -9.37 33.87 15.10
N ARG A 180 -9.27 32.59 15.44
CA ARG A 180 -8.40 31.63 14.72
C ARG A 180 -8.97 31.36 13.32
N VAL A 181 -8.16 31.59 12.30
CA VAL A 181 -8.51 31.40 10.87
C VAL A 181 -8.16 29.99 10.42
N GLY A 182 -6.96 29.52 10.76
CA GLY A 182 -6.46 28.21 10.31
C GLY A 182 -4.96 28.05 10.58
N GLU A 183 -4.38 27.00 10.01
CA GLU A 183 -2.96 26.67 10.10
C GLU A 183 -2.41 26.20 8.75
N ASN A 184 -1.08 26.26 8.58
CA ASN A 184 -0.38 25.67 7.45
C ASN A 184 0.86 24.90 7.94
N GLN A 185 1.15 23.76 7.30
CA GLN A 185 2.31 22.92 7.58
C GLN A 185 3.19 22.88 6.33
N GLY A 186 4.38 23.47 6.43
CA GLY A 186 5.34 23.62 5.35
C GLY A 186 5.15 24.89 4.53
N TRP A 187 6.20 25.20 3.77
CA TRP A 187 6.29 26.37 2.92
C TRP A 187 6.08 26.17 1.40
N PRO A 188 6.22 24.97 0.79
CA PRO A 188 6.13 24.85 -0.67
C PRO A 188 4.78 25.25 -1.28
N ARG A 189 3.69 25.23 -0.49
CA ARG A 189 2.34 25.66 -0.87
C ARG A 189 1.74 26.56 0.20
N ALA A 190 1.19 27.70 -0.21
CA ALA A 190 0.47 28.61 0.67
C ALA A 190 -0.94 28.08 0.97
N ALA A 191 -1.36 28.18 2.24
CA ALA A 191 -2.75 27.98 2.62
C ALA A 191 -3.58 29.19 2.19
N VAL A 192 -4.81 28.96 1.71
CA VAL A 192 -5.73 29.98 1.23
C VAL A 192 -6.98 30.00 2.10
N PHE A 193 -7.36 31.18 2.61
CA PHE A 193 -8.51 31.36 3.50
C PHE A 193 -9.41 32.51 3.03
N GLU A 194 -10.72 32.28 2.98
CA GLU A 194 -11.73 33.33 2.83
C GLU A 194 -12.02 33.97 4.20
N VAL A 195 -11.57 35.21 4.39
CA VAL A 195 -11.57 35.89 5.70
C VAL A 195 -12.48 37.12 5.76
N GLY A 196 -13.23 37.41 4.69
CA GLY A 196 -14.05 38.63 4.57
C GLY A 196 -15.02 38.85 5.73
N ARG A 197 -15.62 37.77 6.27
CA ARG A 197 -16.58 37.82 7.39
C ARG A 197 -15.95 38.18 8.74
N LEU A 198 -14.62 38.09 8.85
CA LEU A 198 -13.86 38.40 10.06
C LEU A 198 -13.27 39.82 10.02
N LEU A 199 -13.44 40.54 8.91
CA LEU A 199 -13.01 41.93 8.74
C LEU A 199 -14.12 42.89 9.14
N HIS A 200 -13.72 44.00 9.75
CA HIS A 200 -14.61 45.07 10.16
C HIS A 200 -14.12 46.38 9.54
N ARG A 201 -15.01 47.36 9.37
CA ARG A 201 -14.60 48.69 8.93
C ARG A 201 -13.67 49.33 9.98
N GLY A 202 -12.57 49.92 9.52
CA GLY A 202 -11.54 50.53 10.34
C GLY A 202 -10.39 49.58 10.64
N SER A 203 -9.86 49.63 11.87
CA SER A 203 -8.63 48.94 12.21
C SER A 203 -8.80 47.45 12.44
N ASN A 204 -7.99 46.66 11.73
CA ASN A 204 -7.94 45.22 11.84
C ASN A 204 -6.51 44.76 12.16
N VAL A 205 -6.39 43.59 12.79
CA VAL A 205 -5.09 42.99 13.13
C VAL A 205 -5.02 41.55 12.62
N LEU A 206 -4.02 41.29 11.78
CA LEU A 206 -3.59 39.94 11.40
C LEU A 206 -2.42 39.53 12.30
N ALA A 207 -2.55 38.39 12.97
CA ALA A 207 -1.57 37.86 13.90
C ALA A 207 -1.21 36.41 13.53
N VAL A 208 0.09 36.08 13.56
CA VAL A 208 0.59 34.78 13.12
C VAL A 208 1.60 34.24 14.13
N ARG A 209 1.42 32.98 14.54
CA ARG A 209 2.45 32.19 15.23
C ARG A 209 3.12 31.35 14.15
N ALA A 210 4.38 31.64 13.81
CA ALA A 210 5.16 30.83 12.87
C ALA A 210 6.21 30.03 13.64
N GLU A 211 6.38 28.76 13.32
CA GLU A 211 7.23 27.81 14.04
C GLU A 211 8.24 27.20 13.10
N ASN A 212 9.52 27.35 13.43
CA ASN A 212 10.63 26.64 12.81
C ASN A 212 10.81 25.30 13.55
N LYS A 213 10.74 24.16 12.86
CA LYS A 213 10.84 22.84 13.49
C LYS A 213 12.29 22.35 13.48
N PRO A 214 12.66 21.29 14.24
CA PRO A 214 14.02 20.76 14.22
C PRO A 214 14.39 20.14 12.87
N ALA A 215 15.52 20.55 12.28
CA ALA A 215 16.08 19.96 11.06
C ALA A 215 17.45 19.28 11.33
N PRO A 216 17.83 18.25 10.55
CA PRO A 216 19.10 17.53 10.72
C PRO A 216 20.35 18.32 10.25
N SER A 217 20.16 19.48 9.62
CA SER A 217 21.23 20.35 9.11
C SER A 217 20.78 21.82 9.18
N LYS A 218 21.25 22.68 8.26
CA LYS A 218 20.82 24.09 8.14
C LYS A 218 19.30 24.22 8.23
N ASN A 219 18.83 25.10 9.10
CA ASN A 219 17.41 25.22 9.43
C ASN A 219 16.86 26.63 9.12
N PRO A 220 16.59 26.93 7.83
CA PRO A 220 16.03 28.23 7.44
C PRO A 220 14.62 28.41 8.03
N ALA A 221 14.22 29.66 8.26
CA ALA A 221 12.86 29.99 8.71
C ALA A 221 12.35 31.27 8.07
N GLY A 222 11.04 31.30 7.81
CA GLY A 222 10.40 32.45 7.20
C GLY A 222 8.88 32.38 7.28
N LEU A 223 8.25 33.54 7.30
CA LEU A 223 6.80 33.71 7.14
C LEU A 223 6.55 34.59 5.91
N ILE A 224 5.55 34.23 5.10
CA ILE A 224 5.11 35.03 3.96
C ILE A 224 3.59 35.08 3.88
N VAL A 225 3.05 36.28 3.62
CA VAL A 225 1.62 36.59 3.72
C VAL A 225 1.20 37.50 2.58
N HIS A 226 0.06 37.20 1.96
CA HIS A 226 -0.62 38.07 1.00
C HIS A 226 -2.14 38.04 1.27
N LEU A 227 -2.69 39.17 1.70
CA LEU A 227 -4.11 39.37 1.96
C LEU A 227 -4.67 40.37 0.96
N ALA A 228 -5.62 39.96 0.13
CA ALA A 228 -6.37 40.85 -0.76
C ALA A 228 -7.78 41.08 -0.21
N VAL A 229 -8.18 42.35 -0.07
CA VAL A 229 -9.50 42.74 0.42
C VAL A 229 -10.20 43.57 -0.66
N THR A 230 -11.41 43.18 -1.01
CA THR A 230 -12.30 43.94 -1.90
C THR A 230 -13.43 44.55 -1.08
N SER A 231 -13.55 45.87 -1.14
CA SER A 231 -14.56 46.66 -0.45
C SER A 231 -15.87 46.78 -1.24
N SER A 232 -16.96 47.11 -0.56
CA SER A 232 -18.27 47.35 -1.17
C SER A 232 -18.28 48.36 -2.32
N GLY A 233 -17.44 49.39 -2.27
CA GLY A 233 -17.26 50.36 -3.35
C GLY A 233 -16.37 49.90 -4.51
N GLY A 234 -15.97 48.62 -4.54
CA GLY A 234 -15.14 48.02 -5.59
C GLY A 234 -13.63 48.30 -5.46
N GLN A 235 -13.21 49.06 -4.44
CA GLN A 235 -11.79 49.30 -4.16
C GLN A 235 -11.11 48.02 -3.63
N ARG A 236 -9.98 47.65 -4.22
CA ARG A 236 -9.13 46.55 -3.77
C ARG A 236 -7.92 47.08 -3.01
N SER A 237 -7.68 46.53 -1.81
CA SER A 237 -6.51 46.83 -0.98
C SER A 237 -5.75 45.56 -0.64
N VAL A 238 -4.42 45.61 -0.65
CA VAL A 238 -3.55 44.45 -0.41
C VAL A 238 -2.63 44.70 0.78
N VAL A 239 -2.55 43.71 1.67
CA VAL A 239 -1.63 43.68 2.81
C VAL A 239 -0.68 42.51 2.61
N VAL A 240 0.63 42.79 2.60
CA VAL A 240 1.67 41.78 2.43
C VAL A 240 2.60 41.69 3.63
N SER A 241 3.30 40.57 3.76
CA SER A 241 4.46 40.45 4.65
C SER A 241 5.62 41.30 4.16
N ASP A 242 6.09 42.22 4.99
CA ASP A 242 7.19 43.12 4.72
C ASP A 242 7.79 43.64 6.05
N GLY A 243 8.74 44.57 5.98
CA GLY A 243 9.37 45.17 7.17
C GLY A 243 8.44 46.00 8.06
N SER A 244 7.18 46.23 7.67
CA SER A 244 6.19 46.95 8.48
C SER A 244 5.52 46.06 9.54
N TRP A 245 5.72 44.74 9.46
CA TRP A 245 5.24 43.79 10.47
C TRP A 245 6.00 43.92 11.78
N ARG A 246 5.30 43.63 12.87
CA ARG A 246 5.88 43.55 14.22
C ARG A 246 6.13 42.10 14.56
N ALA A 247 7.27 41.80 15.17
CA ALA A 247 7.72 40.47 15.53
C ALA A 247 8.20 40.40 16.98
N ARG A 248 7.94 39.27 17.62
CA ARG A 248 8.38 38.97 18.99
C ARG A 248 8.85 37.52 19.12
N LYS A 249 9.82 37.32 20.01
CA LYS A 249 10.42 36.01 20.27
C LYS A 249 9.49 35.07 21.06
N GLU A 250 8.79 35.61 22.05
CA GLU A 250 7.95 34.85 23.00
C GLU A 250 6.50 35.36 22.98
N PRO A 251 5.51 34.51 23.29
CA PRO A 251 4.11 34.94 23.37
C PRO A 251 3.88 35.90 24.55
N CYS A 252 2.85 36.73 24.47
CA CYS A 252 2.26 37.41 25.63
C CYS A 252 0.76 37.12 25.67
N GLU A 253 0.11 37.41 26.79
CA GLU A 253 -1.35 37.27 26.87
C GLU A 253 -2.04 38.12 25.80
N GLU A 254 -3.08 37.55 25.19
CA GLU A 254 -3.93 38.19 24.19
C GLU A 254 -3.19 38.79 22.98
N TRP A 255 -1.99 38.29 22.67
CA TRP A 255 -1.15 38.77 21.56
C TRP A 255 -1.81 38.71 20.18
N GLN A 256 -2.91 38.00 20.01
CA GLN A 256 -3.71 37.88 18.79
C GLN A 256 -4.84 38.90 18.68
N ARG A 257 -5.16 39.63 19.77
CA ARG A 257 -6.31 40.56 19.81
C ARG A 257 -5.95 41.95 19.26
N PRO A 258 -6.93 42.70 18.71
CA PRO A 258 -6.71 44.05 18.18
C PRO A 258 -6.19 45.07 19.21
N GLY A 259 -6.68 44.96 20.45
CA GLY A 259 -6.42 45.92 21.54
C GLY A 259 -5.02 45.89 22.15
N LEU A 260 -4.17 44.91 21.81
CA LEU A 260 -2.79 44.86 22.28
C LEU A 260 -1.97 46.02 21.69
N ASP A 261 -1.25 46.73 22.56
CA ASP A 261 -0.18 47.65 22.15
C ASP A 261 1.09 46.86 21.81
N ASP A 262 1.44 46.81 20.53
CA ASP A 262 2.63 46.15 19.99
C ASP A 262 3.76 47.13 19.66
N SER A 263 3.70 48.38 20.15
CA SER A 263 4.75 49.39 19.92
C SER A 263 6.14 48.95 20.43
N ALA A 264 6.18 48.13 21.48
CA ALA A 264 7.41 47.54 22.03
C ALA A 264 7.94 46.32 21.24
N TRP A 265 7.20 45.83 20.24
CA TRP A 265 7.63 44.70 19.41
C TRP A 265 8.63 45.18 18.35
N LYS A 266 9.63 44.33 18.06
CA LYS A 266 10.63 44.65 17.05
C LYS A 266 9.99 44.65 15.66
N PRO A 267 10.44 45.48 14.72
CA PRO A 267 10.12 45.28 13.31
C PRO A 267 10.58 43.88 12.86
N ALA A 268 9.80 43.24 12.00
CA ALA A 268 10.18 41.98 11.38
C ALA A 268 11.37 42.21 10.43
N LEU A 269 12.32 41.27 10.43
CA LEU A 269 13.43 41.27 9.49
C LEU A 269 12.94 40.71 8.16
N VAL A 270 13.12 41.45 7.06
CA VAL A 270 12.92 40.91 5.71
C VAL A 270 14.08 39.96 5.39
N ALA A 271 13.80 38.66 5.38
CA ALA A 271 14.77 37.61 5.12
C ALA A 271 15.09 37.48 3.62
N ALA A 272 14.08 37.49 2.77
CA ALA A 272 14.21 37.42 1.31
C ALA A 272 13.00 38.03 0.60
N SER A 273 13.16 38.47 -0.64
CA SER A 273 12.02 38.80 -1.51
C SER A 273 11.28 37.53 -1.94
N PHE A 274 10.00 37.63 -2.30
CA PHE A 274 9.30 36.52 -2.93
C PHE A 274 10.04 36.04 -4.18
N GLY A 275 10.20 34.72 -4.35
CA GLY A 275 11.03 34.14 -5.41
C GLY A 275 12.52 33.99 -5.07
N GLY A 276 12.97 34.52 -3.92
CA GLY A 276 14.38 34.46 -3.48
C GLY A 276 14.61 33.61 -2.23
N GLY A 277 15.86 33.54 -1.77
CA GLY A 277 16.26 32.69 -0.64
C GLY A 277 16.18 31.18 -0.96
N PRO A 278 16.23 30.29 0.06
CA PRO A 278 16.10 28.85 -0.14
C PRO A 278 14.71 28.40 -0.62
N TRP A 279 13.71 29.30 -0.56
CA TRP A 279 12.30 28.98 -0.81
C TRP A 279 11.82 29.19 -2.25
N GLY A 280 12.48 30.05 -3.03
CA GLY A 280 12.09 30.30 -4.42
C GLY A 280 10.62 30.76 -4.58
N LYS A 281 9.95 30.25 -5.63
CA LYS A 281 8.51 30.49 -5.86
C LYS A 281 7.67 29.49 -5.08
N ILE A 282 6.58 29.97 -4.49
CA ILE A 282 5.66 29.19 -3.67
C ILE A 282 4.36 28.97 -4.44
N ALA A 283 3.87 27.73 -4.43
CA ALA A 283 2.57 27.38 -5.00
C ALA A 283 1.44 28.09 -4.21
N GLY A 284 0.47 28.66 -4.93
CA GLY A 284 -0.71 29.27 -4.33
C GLY A 284 -0.52 30.68 -3.80
N LEU A 285 0.67 31.30 -3.90
CA LEU A 285 0.91 32.69 -3.46
C LEU A 285 0.74 33.74 -4.58
N SER A 286 0.92 33.36 -5.85
CA SER A 286 1.00 34.29 -7.01
C SER A 286 -0.29 34.38 -7.86
N GLY A 287 -1.34 33.66 -7.49
CA GLY A 287 -2.51 33.38 -8.34
C GLY A 287 -2.92 31.90 -8.27
N PRO A 288 -3.89 31.46 -9.08
CA PRO A 288 -4.28 30.04 -9.13
C PRO A 288 -3.12 29.18 -9.65
N ASP A 289 -2.82 28.08 -8.95
CA ASP A 289 -1.83 27.10 -9.39
C ASP A 289 -2.37 26.33 -10.60
N PHE A 290 -1.55 26.09 -11.62
CA PHE A 290 -1.97 25.31 -12.80
C PHE A 290 -2.35 23.87 -12.46
N GLU A 291 -1.87 23.35 -11.32
CA GLU A 291 -2.22 22.02 -10.80
C GLU A 291 -3.68 21.97 -10.33
N ASP A 292 -4.22 23.10 -9.86
CA ASP A 292 -5.57 23.22 -9.33
C ASP A 292 -6.54 23.79 -10.37
N ASP A 293 -6.10 24.79 -11.15
CA ASP A 293 -6.89 25.42 -12.22
C ASP A 293 -6.01 25.80 -13.44
N PRO A 294 -5.80 24.86 -14.38
CA PRO A 294 -5.01 25.12 -15.58
C PRO A 294 -5.68 26.14 -16.53
N GLU A 295 -7.01 26.27 -16.52
CA GLU A 295 -7.70 27.28 -17.34
C GLU A 295 -7.33 28.68 -16.84
N ALA A 296 -7.34 28.90 -15.52
CA ALA A 296 -6.94 30.16 -14.93
C ALA A 296 -5.45 30.46 -15.10
N ALA A 297 -4.58 29.44 -14.97
CA ALA A 297 -3.14 29.60 -15.17
C ALA A 297 -2.77 30.10 -16.58
N TYR A 298 -3.55 29.71 -17.59
CA TYR A 298 -3.36 30.13 -18.99
C TYR A 298 -4.38 31.17 -19.47
N ALA A 299 -5.16 31.78 -18.57
CA ALA A 299 -6.23 32.72 -18.93
C ALA A 299 -5.70 33.96 -19.69
N ARG A 300 -4.45 34.36 -19.42
CA ARG A 300 -3.79 35.49 -20.10
C ARG A 300 -3.22 35.12 -21.46
N VAL A 301 -3.10 33.85 -21.82
CA VAL A 301 -2.55 33.49 -23.13
C VAL A 301 -3.54 33.87 -24.23
N THR A 302 -3.02 34.51 -25.29
CA THR A 302 -3.86 34.97 -26.39
C THR A 302 -4.61 33.79 -27.04
N PRO A 303 -5.85 34.00 -27.53
CA PRO A 303 -6.63 32.94 -28.17
C PRO A 303 -5.89 32.25 -29.32
N ALA A 304 -5.10 33.01 -30.10
CA ALA A 304 -4.32 32.48 -31.21
C ALA A 304 -3.23 31.47 -30.75
N VAL A 305 -2.54 31.77 -29.65
CA VAL A 305 -1.52 30.88 -29.08
C VAL A 305 -2.15 29.63 -28.45
N ARG A 306 -3.27 29.79 -27.73
CA ARG A 306 -4.02 28.65 -27.17
C ARG A 306 -4.52 27.71 -28.27
N GLU A 307 -5.12 28.26 -29.31
CA GLU A 307 -5.65 27.46 -30.43
C GLU A 307 -4.52 26.77 -31.22
N PHE A 308 -3.36 27.41 -31.37
CA PHE A 308 -2.19 26.76 -31.95
C PHE A 308 -1.73 25.54 -31.14
N TYR A 309 -1.63 25.69 -29.82
CA TYR A 309 -1.30 24.58 -28.92
C TYR A 309 -2.33 23.45 -29.01
N PHE A 310 -3.63 23.78 -28.99
CA PHE A 310 -4.70 22.80 -29.15
C PHE A 310 -4.68 22.11 -30.52
N SER A 311 -4.31 22.81 -31.60
CA SER A 311 -4.15 22.21 -32.92
C SER A 311 -3.06 21.15 -32.93
N VAL A 312 -1.89 21.44 -32.35
CA VAL A 312 -0.81 20.43 -32.19
C VAL A 312 -1.29 19.22 -31.39
N ARG A 313 -2.00 19.44 -30.28
CA ARG A 313 -2.54 18.36 -29.45
C ARG A 313 -3.60 17.51 -30.19
N ARG A 314 -4.46 18.11 -31.01
CA ARG A 314 -5.43 17.38 -31.86
C ARG A 314 -4.71 16.44 -32.83
N VAL A 315 -3.65 16.90 -33.50
CA VAL A 315 -2.88 16.04 -34.43
C VAL A 315 -2.18 14.90 -33.69
N LYS A 316 -1.55 15.20 -32.54
CA LYS A 316 -0.92 14.16 -31.71
C LYS A 316 -1.92 13.12 -31.24
N ARG A 317 -3.12 13.55 -30.81
CA ARG A 317 -4.22 12.65 -30.45
C ARG A 317 -4.67 11.82 -31.65
N ALA A 318 -4.85 12.42 -32.83
CA ALA A 318 -5.22 11.68 -34.04
C ALA A 318 -4.21 10.56 -34.38
N ILE A 319 -2.91 10.84 -34.24
CA ILE A 319 -1.85 9.82 -34.39
C ILE A 319 -2.00 8.71 -33.34
N ALA A 320 -2.17 9.06 -32.06
CA ALA A 320 -2.31 8.08 -30.97
C ALA A 320 -3.51 7.14 -31.16
N PHE A 321 -4.65 7.67 -31.61
CA PHE A 321 -5.88 6.89 -31.80
C PHE A 321 -5.94 6.12 -33.12
N LYS A 322 -4.98 6.33 -34.01
CA LYS A 322 -4.70 5.45 -35.16
C LYS A 322 -3.86 4.22 -34.78
N ASN A 323 -3.46 4.07 -33.51
CA ASN A 323 -2.68 2.94 -33.05
C ASN A 323 -3.42 1.60 -33.30
N PRO A 324 -2.83 0.65 -34.05
CA PRO A 324 -3.48 -0.64 -34.39
C PRO A 324 -3.86 -1.54 -33.22
N VAL A 325 -3.40 -1.25 -32.00
CA VAL A 325 -3.77 -1.97 -30.77
C VAL A 325 -5.15 -1.56 -30.24
N LEU A 326 -5.65 -0.39 -30.64
CA LEU A 326 -6.98 0.13 -30.28
C LEU A 326 -8.06 -0.41 -31.21
N ARG A 327 -8.27 -1.72 -31.18
CA ARG A 327 -9.28 -2.42 -32.02
C ARG A 327 -10.67 -2.49 -31.40
N PHE A 328 -10.91 -1.68 -30.36
CA PHE A 328 -12.16 -1.61 -29.61
C PHE A 328 -12.63 -0.16 -29.54
N SER A 329 -13.94 0.02 -29.38
CA SER A 329 -14.58 1.33 -29.17
C SER A 329 -15.35 1.41 -27.85
N GLN A 330 -15.35 0.33 -27.07
CA GLN A 330 -16.12 0.21 -25.84
C GLN A 330 -15.25 -0.26 -24.68
N LEU A 331 -15.59 0.21 -23.48
CA LEU A 331 -14.85 -0.07 -22.24
C LEU A 331 -15.82 -0.42 -21.11
N LEU A 332 -15.44 -1.38 -20.29
CA LEU A 332 -16.02 -1.62 -18.97
C LEU A 332 -15.15 -0.92 -17.94
N LEU A 333 -15.74 -0.19 -17.00
CA LEU A 333 -14.99 0.44 -15.90
C LEU A 333 -15.87 0.68 -14.69
N ILE A 334 -15.24 1.10 -13.60
CA ILE A 334 -15.92 1.52 -12.38
C ILE A 334 -15.66 3.00 -12.12
N ASP A 335 -16.69 3.69 -11.67
CA ASP A 335 -16.63 5.04 -11.14
C ASP A 335 -17.03 5.02 -9.66
N GLN A 336 -16.06 5.21 -8.78
CA GLN A 336 -16.19 4.88 -7.36
C GLN A 336 -15.64 6.00 -6.46
N PRO A 337 -16.39 6.41 -5.41
CA PRO A 337 -15.83 7.24 -4.35
C PRO A 337 -14.65 6.55 -3.66
N LEU A 338 -13.66 7.34 -3.23
CA LEU A 338 -12.63 6.81 -2.34
C LEU A 338 -13.27 6.32 -1.03
N PRO A 339 -12.77 5.23 -0.44
CA PRO A 339 -13.09 4.84 0.93
C PRO A 339 -12.91 6.01 1.91
N GLN A 340 -13.71 6.05 2.96
CA GLN A 340 -13.58 7.05 4.04
C GLN A 340 -13.48 6.35 5.39
N GLY A 341 -12.92 7.07 6.35
CA GLY A 341 -12.69 6.59 7.70
C GLY A 341 -11.23 6.77 8.13
N PRO A 342 -10.94 6.52 9.41
CA PRO A 342 -9.57 6.48 9.90
C PRO A 342 -8.78 5.42 9.13
N GLU A 343 -7.53 5.74 8.75
CA GLU A 343 -6.66 4.83 8.01
C GLU A 343 -7.20 4.39 6.62
N SER A 344 -8.13 5.13 6.01
CA SER A 344 -8.68 4.83 4.66
C SER A 344 -7.65 4.88 3.51
N ARG A 345 -6.44 5.37 3.77
CA ARG A 345 -5.28 5.31 2.86
C ARG A 345 -4.38 4.09 3.09
N HIS A 346 -4.55 3.43 4.24
CA HIS A 346 -3.76 2.27 4.60
C HIS A 346 -4.20 1.05 3.78
N GLU A 347 -3.18 0.46 3.18
CA GLU A 347 -3.20 -0.73 2.35
C GLU A 347 -4.00 -1.91 2.94
N ALA A 348 -3.98 -2.11 4.25
CA ALA A 348 -4.66 -3.23 4.92
C ALA A 348 -6.17 -3.00 5.14
N ILE A 349 -6.62 -1.73 5.13
CA ILE A 349 -7.94 -1.33 5.62
C ILE A 349 -8.82 -0.77 4.51
N HIS A 350 -8.23 -0.12 3.50
CA HIS A 350 -8.98 0.60 2.45
C HIS A 350 -10.00 -0.27 1.69
N ARG A 351 -9.76 -1.59 1.60
CA ARG A 351 -10.62 -2.55 0.89
C ARG A 351 -11.72 -3.19 1.73
N MET A 352 -11.68 -2.99 3.04
CA MET A 352 -12.64 -3.58 3.96
C MET A 352 -14.04 -3.04 3.76
N GLY A 353 -15.06 -3.90 3.91
CA GLY A 353 -16.47 -3.50 3.80
C GLY A 353 -16.85 -2.31 4.70
N ILE A 354 -16.15 -2.14 5.83
CA ILE A 354 -16.38 -1.07 6.80
C ILE A 354 -15.92 0.33 6.34
N MET A 355 -15.03 0.41 5.35
CA MET A 355 -14.54 1.68 4.77
C MET A 355 -15.24 2.04 3.45
N ALA A 356 -16.10 1.15 2.94
CA ALA A 356 -16.75 1.29 1.65
C ALA A 356 -17.72 2.48 1.63
N MET A 357 -17.62 3.32 0.61
CA MET A 357 -18.47 4.50 0.43
C MET A 357 -19.49 4.28 -0.70
N PRO A 358 -20.79 4.51 -0.43
CA PRO A 358 -21.81 4.34 -1.46
C PRO A 358 -21.74 5.42 -2.52
N GLY A 359 -22.22 5.09 -3.73
CA GLY A 359 -22.23 5.98 -4.88
C GLY A 359 -21.47 5.42 -6.08
N GLY A 360 -20.88 4.23 -5.94
CA GLY A 360 -20.20 3.52 -7.00
C GLY A 360 -21.12 3.20 -8.18
N ARG A 361 -20.52 3.12 -9.37
CA ARG A 361 -21.18 2.72 -10.62
C ARG A 361 -20.29 1.79 -11.42
N LEU A 362 -20.85 0.69 -11.90
CA LEU A 362 -20.28 -0.13 -12.95
C LEU A 362 -20.81 0.37 -14.30
N LEU A 363 -19.93 0.78 -15.20
CA LEU A 363 -20.27 1.45 -16.47
C LEU A 363 -19.72 0.69 -17.67
N ALA A 364 -20.52 0.62 -18.73
CA ALA A 364 -20.04 0.38 -20.09
C ALA A 364 -19.97 1.72 -20.84
N LEU A 365 -18.81 2.07 -21.38
CA LEU A 365 -18.63 3.27 -22.19
C LEU A 365 -18.65 2.94 -23.68
N GLU A 366 -19.24 3.82 -24.47
CA GLU A 366 -19.15 3.82 -25.93
C GLU A 366 -18.41 5.09 -26.40
N GLY A 367 -17.25 4.90 -27.03
CA GLY A 367 -16.32 5.97 -27.40
C GLY A 367 -15.05 5.95 -26.54
N LEU A 368 -13.96 6.52 -27.07
CA LEU A 368 -12.66 6.60 -26.41
C LEU A 368 -12.18 8.06 -26.25
N ASP A 369 -13.11 8.97 -25.97
CA ASP A 369 -12.88 10.39 -25.77
C ASP A 369 -13.73 10.90 -24.60
N PRO A 370 -13.44 12.10 -24.05
CA PRO A 370 -14.15 12.58 -22.87
C PRO A 370 -15.67 12.66 -23.02
N GLY A 371 -16.20 12.70 -24.24
CA GLY A 371 -17.63 12.65 -24.57
C GLY A 371 -18.20 11.24 -24.74
N ALA A 372 -17.43 10.19 -24.43
CA ALA A 372 -17.87 8.80 -24.46
C ALA A 372 -19.20 8.64 -23.71
N ARG A 373 -20.12 7.87 -24.29
CA ARG A 373 -21.47 7.70 -23.76
C ARG A 373 -21.48 6.63 -22.68
N PRO A 374 -21.72 6.97 -21.41
CA PRO A 374 -21.77 5.98 -20.35
C PRO A 374 -23.15 5.30 -20.29
N ARG A 375 -23.14 3.98 -20.18
CA ARG A 375 -24.30 3.16 -19.83
C ARG A 375 -24.04 2.50 -18.48
N GLN A 376 -24.88 2.82 -17.50
CA GLN A 376 -24.80 2.22 -16.17
C GLN A 376 -25.32 0.78 -16.21
N LEU A 377 -24.47 -0.16 -15.78
CA LEU A 377 -24.81 -1.58 -15.65
C LEU A 377 -25.33 -1.91 -14.24
N ALA A 378 -24.70 -1.32 -13.21
CA ALA A 378 -25.12 -1.47 -11.81
C ALA A 378 -24.66 -0.26 -10.97
N PRO A 379 -25.36 0.08 -9.86
CA PRO A 379 -26.63 -0.49 -9.42
C PRO A 379 -27.79 -0.07 -10.36
N PHE A 380 -28.92 -0.75 -10.29
CA PHE A 380 -30.11 -0.44 -11.08
C PHE A 380 -30.96 0.64 -10.39
N PRO A 381 -31.60 1.55 -11.14
CA PRO A 381 -32.57 2.49 -10.56
C PRO A 381 -33.69 1.76 -9.83
N ALA A 382 -34.22 2.33 -8.74
CA ALA A 382 -35.29 1.72 -7.94
C ALA A 382 -36.55 1.34 -8.74
N HIS A 383 -36.83 2.05 -9.85
CA HIS A 383 -37.99 1.84 -10.72
C HIS A 383 -37.71 0.98 -11.97
N ALA A 384 -36.54 0.33 -12.08
CA ALA A 384 -36.09 -0.34 -13.30
C ALA A 384 -37.03 -1.46 -13.83
N ASP A 385 -37.89 -2.04 -12.99
CA ASP A 385 -38.84 -3.08 -13.38
C ASP A 385 -40.17 -2.54 -13.93
N ALA A 386 -40.49 -1.27 -13.66
CA ALA A 386 -41.81 -0.68 -13.97
C ALA A 386 -41.93 -0.20 -15.43
N ALA A 387 -40.84 -0.24 -16.20
CA ALA A 387 -40.72 0.44 -17.49
C ALA A 387 -40.95 -0.45 -18.73
N SER A 388 -41.18 -1.76 -18.62
CA SER A 388 -41.38 -2.63 -19.79
C SER A 388 -42.08 -3.97 -19.48
N PRO A 389 -42.88 -4.54 -20.42
CA PRO A 389 -43.51 -5.86 -20.30
C PRO A 389 -42.54 -7.08 -20.18
N SER A 390 -41.22 -6.89 -20.25
CA SER A 390 -40.21 -7.95 -20.03
C SER A 390 -39.80 -8.17 -18.55
N SER A 391 -40.53 -7.59 -17.60
CA SER A 391 -40.22 -7.66 -16.16
C SER A 391 -40.12 -9.07 -15.57
N ALA A 392 -40.73 -10.09 -16.21
CA ALA A 392 -40.57 -11.49 -15.83
C ALA A 392 -39.16 -12.07 -16.13
N GLU A 393 -38.44 -11.51 -17.10
CA GLU A 393 -37.09 -11.95 -17.52
C GLU A 393 -35.97 -11.14 -16.82
N ARG A 394 -36.30 -9.98 -16.24
CA ARG A 394 -35.36 -9.09 -15.55
C ARG A 394 -35.33 -9.37 -14.04
N ARG A 395 -34.73 -10.48 -13.64
CA ARG A 395 -34.45 -10.76 -12.22
C ARG A 395 -33.26 -9.92 -11.76
N ILE A 396 -33.51 -8.92 -10.92
CA ILE A 396 -32.48 -8.05 -10.32
C ILE A 396 -32.46 -8.29 -8.80
N PRO A 397 -31.32 -8.72 -8.22
CA PRO A 397 -31.13 -8.84 -6.78
C PRO A 397 -31.49 -7.56 -6.02
N PRO A 398 -32.14 -7.64 -4.84
CA PRO A 398 -32.54 -6.46 -4.07
C PRO A 398 -31.38 -5.54 -3.69
N SER A 399 -30.20 -6.10 -3.43
CA SER A 399 -28.97 -5.36 -3.12
C SER A 399 -28.57 -4.43 -4.27
N LEU A 400 -28.61 -4.90 -5.51
CA LEU A 400 -28.26 -4.14 -6.72
C LEU A 400 -29.24 -3.02 -7.06
N ARG A 401 -30.34 -2.84 -6.32
CA ARG A 401 -31.25 -1.69 -6.47
C ARG A 401 -30.88 -0.53 -5.56
N LYS A 402 -29.91 -0.73 -4.67
CA LYS A 402 -29.49 0.24 -3.68
C LYS A 402 -28.15 0.86 -4.11
N PRO A 403 -27.86 2.09 -3.68
CA PRO A 403 -26.52 2.63 -3.76
C PRO A 403 -25.54 1.75 -2.97
N GLY A 404 -24.32 1.63 -3.47
CA GLY A 404 -23.29 0.80 -2.87
C GLY A 404 -21.91 1.07 -3.47
N SER A 405 -21.01 0.13 -3.27
CA SER A 405 -19.61 0.23 -3.64
C SER A 405 -19.17 -0.97 -4.48
N PHE A 406 -18.20 -0.75 -5.36
CA PHE A 406 -17.56 -1.78 -6.18
C PHE A 406 -16.05 -1.81 -5.96
N TRP A 407 -15.41 -2.94 -6.23
CA TRP A 407 -13.95 -3.02 -6.39
C TRP A 407 -13.54 -3.35 -7.81
N ARG A 408 -13.05 -4.56 -8.10
CA ARG A 408 -12.60 -4.93 -9.44
C ARG A 408 -13.65 -5.81 -10.13
N PRO A 409 -13.99 -5.55 -11.40
CA PRO A 409 -14.74 -6.47 -12.23
C PRO A 409 -13.79 -7.33 -13.09
N ASP A 410 -14.33 -8.40 -13.66
CA ASP A 410 -13.72 -9.16 -14.74
C ASP A 410 -14.74 -9.43 -15.85
N LEU A 411 -14.22 -9.54 -17.07
CA LEU A 411 -15.02 -9.77 -18.27
C LEU A 411 -14.82 -11.22 -18.72
N SER A 412 -15.92 -11.90 -19.05
CA SER A 412 -15.86 -13.25 -19.61
C SER A 412 -15.03 -13.25 -20.90
N PHE A 413 -14.46 -14.40 -21.26
CA PHE A 413 -13.52 -14.46 -22.39
C PHE A 413 -14.19 -14.12 -23.74
N ASP A 414 -15.48 -14.38 -23.87
CA ASP A 414 -16.34 -14.00 -25.01
C ASP A 414 -16.86 -12.55 -24.95
N ALA A 415 -16.60 -11.85 -23.84
CA ALA A 415 -17.13 -10.51 -23.55
C ALA A 415 -18.66 -10.39 -23.52
N GLU A 416 -19.37 -11.46 -23.15
CA GLU A 416 -20.83 -11.42 -23.01
C GLU A 416 -21.29 -11.14 -21.58
N ASN A 417 -20.49 -11.50 -20.57
CA ASN A 417 -20.85 -11.42 -19.15
C ASN A 417 -19.79 -10.66 -18.34
N VAL A 418 -20.26 -9.93 -17.34
CA VAL A 418 -19.42 -9.26 -16.35
C VAL A 418 -19.58 -9.93 -14.99
N LEU A 419 -18.45 -10.23 -14.37
CA LEU A 419 -18.32 -10.72 -13.00
C LEU A 419 -17.78 -9.58 -12.14
N PHE A 420 -18.37 -9.33 -10.99
CA PHE A 420 -18.00 -8.19 -10.15
C PHE A 420 -18.34 -8.45 -8.69
N CYS A 421 -17.73 -7.68 -7.79
CA CYS A 421 -18.18 -7.61 -6.40
C CYS A 421 -18.96 -6.32 -6.14
N PHE A 422 -19.95 -6.40 -5.26
CA PHE A 422 -20.75 -5.26 -4.86
C PHE A 422 -21.15 -5.37 -3.39
N LYS A 423 -21.14 -4.23 -2.69
CA LYS A 423 -21.65 -4.09 -1.34
C LYS A 423 -22.71 -3.00 -1.33
N ALA A 424 -23.95 -3.34 -1.02
CA ALA A 424 -24.97 -2.33 -0.76
C ALA A 424 -24.61 -1.52 0.50
N HIS A 425 -24.98 -0.24 0.53
CA HIS A 425 -24.63 0.65 1.64
C HIS A 425 -25.14 0.18 3.02
N ASP A 426 -26.22 -0.59 3.04
CA ASP A 426 -26.86 -1.14 4.23
C ASP A 426 -26.51 -2.62 4.51
N GLU A 427 -25.62 -3.21 3.71
CA GLU A 427 -25.06 -4.54 3.95
C GLU A 427 -23.71 -4.45 4.69
N LYS A 428 -23.29 -5.54 5.34
CA LYS A 428 -22.02 -5.60 6.06
C LYS A 428 -20.83 -5.82 5.13
N SER A 429 -21.02 -6.60 4.07
CA SER A 429 -19.91 -7.19 3.32
C SER A 429 -20.14 -7.14 1.82
N PHE A 430 -19.05 -7.27 1.06
CA PHE A 430 -19.10 -7.43 -0.39
C PHE A 430 -19.48 -8.86 -0.79
N HIS A 431 -20.31 -8.97 -1.82
CA HIS A 431 -20.68 -10.24 -2.44
C HIS A 431 -20.35 -10.25 -3.93
N LEU A 432 -20.18 -11.46 -4.48
CA LEU A 432 -19.95 -11.64 -5.91
C LEU A 432 -21.27 -11.69 -6.68
N TYR A 433 -21.25 -11.10 -7.87
CA TYR A 433 -22.38 -11.05 -8.79
C TYR A 433 -21.89 -11.28 -10.21
N GLU A 434 -22.75 -11.86 -11.03
CA GLU A 434 -22.53 -11.97 -12.47
C GLU A 434 -23.78 -11.49 -13.22
N MET A 435 -23.59 -10.87 -14.38
CA MET A 435 -24.67 -10.58 -15.30
C MET A 435 -24.20 -10.48 -16.76
N PRO A 436 -25.07 -10.77 -17.72
CA PRO A 436 -24.91 -10.32 -19.10
C PRO A 436 -24.68 -8.80 -19.21
N LEU A 437 -23.90 -8.36 -20.20
CA LEU A 437 -23.61 -6.94 -20.42
C LEU A 437 -24.84 -6.09 -20.75
N ASP A 438 -25.96 -6.68 -21.17
CA ASP A 438 -27.23 -5.98 -21.37
C ASP A 438 -27.94 -5.58 -20.05
N GLY A 439 -27.41 -6.05 -18.91
CA GLY A 439 -27.95 -5.79 -17.57
C GLY A 439 -29.18 -6.64 -17.23
N SER A 440 -29.51 -7.66 -18.01
CA SER A 440 -30.55 -8.65 -17.69
C SER A 440 -30.03 -9.72 -16.72
N ARG A 441 -30.94 -10.50 -16.11
CA ARG A 441 -30.63 -11.76 -15.39
C ARG A 441 -29.43 -11.71 -14.42
N ALA A 442 -29.26 -10.61 -13.71
CA ALA A 442 -28.19 -10.49 -12.73
C ALA A 442 -28.37 -11.52 -11.60
N ARG A 443 -27.28 -12.19 -11.22
CA ARG A 443 -27.27 -13.21 -10.17
C ARG A 443 -26.27 -12.86 -9.09
N GLN A 444 -26.68 -13.03 -7.83
CA GLN A 444 -25.77 -13.02 -6.69
C GLN A 444 -25.20 -14.44 -6.53
N LEU A 445 -23.88 -14.54 -6.40
CA LEU A 445 -23.15 -15.81 -6.34
C LEU A 445 -22.74 -16.18 -4.92
N THR A 446 -22.45 -15.19 -4.08
CA THR A 446 -22.02 -15.42 -2.70
C THR A 446 -22.87 -14.65 -1.70
N ASP A 447 -22.90 -15.13 -0.46
CA ASP A 447 -23.67 -14.56 0.65
C ASP A 447 -22.91 -14.68 1.99
N GLY A 448 -23.46 -14.07 3.04
CA GLY A 448 -22.96 -14.17 4.42
C GLY A 448 -22.30 -12.89 4.93
N ASP A 449 -21.55 -12.99 6.03
CA ASP A 449 -20.90 -11.84 6.66
C ASP A 449 -19.45 -11.63 6.15
N TYR A 450 -19.04 -12.30 5.07
CA TYR A 450 -17.66 -12.23 4.56
C TYR A 450 -17.57 -11.32 3.33
N ASP A 451 -16.47 -10.57 3.24
CA ASP A 451 -16.16 -9.78 2.05
C ASP A 451 -15.57 -10.72 0.99
N ASP A 452 -16.27 -10.89 -0.13
CA ASP A 452 -15.81 -11.59 -1.33
C ASP A 452 -15.54 -10.56 -2.43
N LEU A 453 -14.28 -10.49 -2.90
CA LEU A 453 -13.70 -9.37 -3.66
C LEU A 453 -12.88 -9.82 -4.87
N ASP A 454 -12.61 -8.88 -5.77
CA ASP A 454 -11.70 -9.02 -6.91
C ASP A 454 -11.84 -10.33 -7.73
N PRO A 455 -13.06 -10.72 -8.14
CA PRO A 455 -13.27 -11.98 -8.82
C PRO A 455 -12.68 -11.99 -10.23
N ILE A 456 -12.26 -13.18 -10.69
CA ILE A 456 -11.81 -13.46 -12.05
C ILE A 456 -12.43 -14.75 -12.58
N TYR A 457 -12.68 -14.79 -13.88
CA TYR A 457 -13.04 -16.02 -14.58
C TYR A 457 -11.82 -16.91 -14.76
N LEU A 458 -11.98 -18.22 -14.54
CA LEU A 458 -10.98 -19.23 -14.91
C LEU A 458 -11.35 -19.91 -16.25
N PRO A 459 -10.35 -20.39 -17.04
CA PRO A 459 -10.60 -21.06 -18.32
C PRO A 459 -11.45 -22.33 -18.25
N ASP A 460 -11.61 -22.91 -17.06
CA ASP A 460 -12.38 -24.12 -16.82
C ASP A 460 -13.82 -23.85 -16.35
N GLY A 461 -14.24 -22.58 -16.31
CA GLY A 461 -15.58 -22.14 -15.91
C GLY A 461 -15.73 -21.83 -14.42
N HIS A 462 -14.73 -22.10 -13.59
CA HIS A 462 -14.77 -21.71 -12.17
C HIS A 462 -14.49 -20.22 -11.99
N ILE A 463 -14.75 -19.73 -10.79
CA ILE A 463 -14.46 -18.36 -10.36
C ILE A 463 -13.41 -18.40 -9.27
N LEU A 464 -12.40 -17.53 -9.37
CA LEU A 464 -11.40 -17.30 -8.33
C LEU A 464 -11.50 -15.87 -7.83
N PHE A 465 -11.38 -15.68 -6.52
CA PHE A 465 -11.60 -14.38 -5.87
C PHE A 465 -10.81 -14.29 -4.56
N THR A 466 -10.77 -13.09 -3.97
CA THR A 466 -10.22 -12.88 -2.63
C THR A 466 -11.36 -12.85 -1.61
N THR A 467 -11.17 -13.45 -0.44
CA THR A 467 -12.24 -13.58 0.57
C THR A 467 -11.73 -13.47 2.00
N THR A 468 -12.58 -12.96 2.89
CA THR A 468 -12.30 -12.90 4.33
C THR A 468 -12.78 -14.15 5.10
N ARG A 469 -13.33 -15.16 4.40
CA ARG A 469 -13.76 -16.45 4.98
C ARG A 469 -12.67 -17.20 5.75
N GLY A 470 -11.39 -16.88 5.51
CA GLY A 470 -10.26 -17.37 6.29
C GLY A 470 -10.28 -16.99 7.77
N ASN A 471 -11.11 -16.00 8.17
CA ASN A 471 -11.20 -15.45 9.53
C ASN A 471 -9.84 -15.09 10.15
N SER A 472 -8.84 -14.77 9.30
CA SER A 472 -7.52 -14.38 9.74
C SER A 472 -7.38 -12.86 9.79
N TYR A 473 -6.45 -12.39 10.61
CA TYR A 473 -6.13 -10.99 10.80
C TYR A 473 -4.69 -10.72 10.42
N VAL A 474 -4.43 -9.51 9.95
CA VAL A 474 -3.06 -9.07 9.67
C VAL A 474 -2.25 -9.00 10.96
N ARG A 475 -0.94 -9.16 10.86
CA ARG A 475 -0.05 -8.99 12.02
C ARG A 475 0.17 -7.53 12.41
N CYS A 476 -0.06 -6.58 11.51
CA CYS A 476 0.25 -5.16 11.72
C CYS A 476 -0.82 -4.32 12.45
N GLY A 477 -1.97 -4.90 12.79
CA GLY A 477 -3.03 -4.23 13.52
C GLY A 477 -4.09 -5.17 14.10
N PRO A 478 -4.76 -4.80 15.22
CA PRO A 478 -5.98 -5.44 15.68
C PRO A 478 -7.13 -5.19 14.70
N PHE A 479 -8.21 -5.99 14.73
CA PHE A 479 -9.45 -5.87 13.92
C PHE A 479 -9.32 -5.85 12.39
N ILE A 480 -8.13 -5.73 11.83
CA ILE A 480 -7.87 -5.73 10.39
C ILE A 480 -7.85 -7.19 9.89
N TYR A 481 -9.00 -7.68 9.44
CA TYR A 481 -9.15 -8.98 8.78
C TYR A 481 -8.48 -9.05 7.40
N SER A 482 -7.84 -10.17 7.12
CA SER A 482 -7.13 -10.47 5.88
C SER A 482 -8.07 -11.01 4.81
N THR A 483 -7.77 -10.72 3.54
CA THR A 483 -8.36 -11.41 2.39
C THR A 483 -7.39 -12.49 1.89
N ILE A 484 -7.89 -13.65 1.48
CA ILE A 484 -7.09 -14.76 0.94
C ILE A 484 -7.74 -15.33 -0.32
N LEU A 485 -6.99 -16.06 -1.14
CA LEU A 485 -7.56 -16.64 -2.36
C LEU A 485 -8.56 -17.77 -2.07
N ALA A 486 -9.69 -17.74 -2.78
CA ALA A 486 -10.68 -18.79 -2.85
C ALA A 486 -11.10 -19.09 -4.29
N ARG A 487 -11.63 -20.29 -4.51
CA ARG A 487 -12.24 -20.73 -5.77
C ARG A 487 -13.62 -21.31 -5.49
N CYS A 488 -14.55 -21.11 -6.41
CA CYS A 488 -15.88 -21.71 -6.37
C CYS A 488 -16.33 -22.15 -7.77
N ASP A 489 -17.40 -22.94 -7.81
CA ASP A 489 -18.07 -23.31 -9.06
C ASP A 489 -18.67 -22.07 -9.73
N ALA A 490 -19.00 -22.19 -11.02
CA ALA A 490 -19.57 -21.09 -11.80
C ALA A 490 -20.84 -20.51 -11.16
N ASP A 491 -21.60 -21.30 -10.39
CA ASP A 491 -22.82 -20.90 -9.71
C ASP A 491 -22.60 -20.24 -8.32
N GLY A 492 -21.36 -20.16 -7.87
CA GLY A 492 -20.99 -19.64 -6.55
C GLY A 492 -20.98 -20.70 -5.44
N SER A 493 -21.40 -21.93 -5.73
CA SER A 493 -21.34 -23.05 -4.78
C SER A 493 -19.92 -23.60 -4.65
N ASN A 494 -19.70 -24.47 -3.65
CA ASN A 494 -18.42 -25.14 -3.41
C ASN A 494 -17.23 -24.17 -3.26
N VAL A 495 -17.36 -23.20 -2.37
CA VAL A 495 -16.27 -22.27 -2.04
C VAL A 495 -15.17 -23.00 -1.26
N TYR A 496 -13.95 -22.98 -1.81
CA TYR A 496 -12.73 -23.53 -1.22
C TYR A 496 -11.66 -22.45 -1.02
N LEU A 497 -11.02 -22.45 0.15
CA LEU A 497 -9.88 -21.58 0.46
C LEU A 497 -8.60 -22.21 -0.09
N ILE A 498 -8.17 -21.74 -1.26
CA ILE A 498 -7.01 -22.32 -1.96
C ILE A 498 -5.67 -21.71 -1.51
N SER A 499 -5.70 -20.62 -0.75
CA SER A 499 -4.49 -20.01 -0.19
C SER A 499 -4.06 -20.69 1.11
N CYS A 500 -2.76 -20.95 1.24
CA CYS A 500 -2.13 -21.33 2.50
C CYS A 500 -1.60 -20.10 3.27
N ASN A 501 -1.97 -18.87 2.91
CA ASN A 501 -1.58 -17.64 3.62
C ASN A 501 -2.55 -17.30 4.77
N GLY A 502 -2.07 -16.62 5.81
CA GLY A 502 -2.90 -15.98 6.86
C GLY A 502 -2.99 -14.46 6.72
N GLU A 503 -2.07 -13.86 5.97
CA GLU A 503 -2.02 -12.44 5.64
C GLU A 503 -2.75 -12.16 4.30
N PRO A 504 -2.91 -10.89 3.89
CA PRO A 504 -3.62 -10.55 2.67
C PRO A 504 -2.97 -11.09 1.38
N ASP A 505 -3.79 -11.72 0.54
CA ASP A 505 -3.56 -11.93 -0.89
C ASP A 505 -4.49 -10.97 -1.67
N PHE A 506 -3.93 -10.18 -2.59
CA PHE A 506 -4.69 -9.12 -3.29
C PHE A 506 -4.74 -9.28 -4.82
N VAL A 507 -5.87 -8.82 -5.37
CA VAL A 507 -6.09 -8.47 -6.79
C VAL A 507 -5.58 -9.49 -7.82
N PRO A 508 -6.05 -10.75 -7.75
CA PRO A 508 -5.58 -11.81 -8.62
C PRO A 508 -5.83 -11.52 -10.11
N ALA A 509 -4.97 -12.03 -11.00
CA ALA A 509 -5.15 -11.97 -12.45
C ALA A 509 -4.64 -13.25 -13.12
N LEU A 510 -5.18 -13.61 -14.28
CA LEU A 510 -4.63 -14.69 -15.08
C LEU A 510 -3.43 -14.21 -15.89
N LEU A 511 -2.35 -14.98 -15.86
CA LEU A 511 -1.19 -14.84 -16.74
C LEU A 511 -1.46 -15.50 -18.11
N ASN A 512 -0.65 -15.14 -19.10
CA ASN A 512 -0.72 -15.70 -20.46
C ASN A 512 -0.49 -17.23 -20.48
N ASP A 513 0.15 -17.81 -19.47
CA ASP A 513 0.38 -19.26 -19.31
C ASP A 513 -0.71 -19.99 -18.49
N GLY A 514 -1.77 -19.26 -18.11
CA GLY A 514 -2.89 -19.79 -17.35
C GLY A 514 -2.70 -19.81 -15.82
N ARG A 515 -1.50 -19.51 -15.29
CA ARG A 515 -1.33 -19.36 -13.84
C ARG A 515 -2.04 -18.10 -13.35
N VAL A 516 -2.40 -18.09 -12.08
CA VAL A 516 -2.98 -16.93 -11.40
C VAL A 516 -1.86 -16.18 -10.69
N ILE A 517 -1.65 -14.91 -11.01
CA ILE A 517 -0.73 -14.00 -10.33
C ILE A 517 -1.49 -13.12 -9.33
N TYR A 518 -0.87 -12.82 -8.20
CA TYR A 518 -1.45 -11.98 -7.15
C TYR A 518 -0.34 -11.39 -6.27
N SER A 519 -0.70 -10.36 -5.52
CA SER A 519 0.19 -9.76 -4.51
C SER A 519 -0.04 -10.47 -3.18
N ARG A 520 1.03 -10.88 -2.50
CA ARG A 520 0.98 -11.57 -1.20
C ARG A 520 1.83 -10.83 -0.19
N TRP A 521 1.29 -10.69 1.00
CA TRP A 521 2.01 -10.28 2.20
C TRP A 521 2.82 -11.44 2.79
N GLU A 522 4.06 -11.17 3.18
CA GLU A 522 4.94 -12.16 3.79
C GLU A 522 5.77 -11.52 4.92
N TYR A 523 5.48 -11.87 6.17
CA TYR A 523 6.22 -11.36 7.34
C TYR A 523 6.95 -12.46 8.12
N THR A 524 6.95 -13.69 7.63
CA THR A 524 7.50 -14.82 8.39
C THR A 524 9.00 -14.65 8.58
N ASP A 525 9.39 -14.45 9.84
CA ASP A 525 10.76 -14.13 10.24
C ASP A 525 11.35 -12.92 9.49
N LYS A 526 10.54 -11.92 9.09
CA LYS A 526 10.96 -10.71 8.37
C LYS A 526 10.31 -9.44 8.97
N PRO A 527 10.93 -8.26 8.81
CA PRO A 527 10.34 -6.99 9.22
C PRO A 527 8.93 -6.78 8.66
N LEU A 528 8.04 -6.21 9.49
CA LEU A 528 6.62 -6.06 9.19
C LEU A 528 6.31 -4.78 8.41
N TRP A 529 7.33 -4.09 7.91
CA TRP A 529 7.16 -2.83 7.20
C TRP A 529 6.49 -3.04 5.83
N ARG A 530 7.15 -3.68 4.85
CA ARG A 530 6.80 -3.52 3.42
C ARG A 530 7.21 -4.71 2.54
N LEU A 531 6.57 -5.88 2.74
CA LEU A 531 6.84 -7.10 1.94
C LEU A 531 5.56 -7.65 1.29
N GLN A 532 4.96 -6.86 0.40
CA GLN A 532 3.82 -7.25 -0.41
C GLN A 532 4.23 -7.46 -1.88
N LYS A 533 4.51 -8.71 -2.25
CA LYS A 533 5.25 -9.05 -3.48
C LYS A 533 4.46 -10.01 -4.36
N LEU A 534 4.94 -10.27 -5.58
CA LEU A 534 4.18 -11.04 -6.56
C LEU A 534 4.42 -12.54 -6.40
N TRP A 535 3.32 -13.29 -6.40
CA TRP A 535 3.28 -14.75 -6.33
C TRP A 535 2.35 -15.31 -7.40
N THR A 536 2.52 -16.58 -7.72
CA THR A 536 1.67 -17.31 -8.66
C THR A 536 1.13 -18.59 -8.05
N THR A 537 0.00 -19.06 -8.53
CA THR A 537 -0.55 -20.40 -8.26
C THR A 537 -1.22 -20.96 -9.52
N ASN A 538 -1.41 -22.27 -9.60
CA ASN A 538 -2.25 -22.86 -10.64
C ASN A 538 -3.73 -22.55 -10.38
N GLN A 539 -4.58 -22.78 -11.38
CA GLN A 539 -6.02 -22.49 -11.32
C GLN A 539 -6.74 -23.23 -10.18
N ASP A 540 -6.21 -24.38 -9.73
CA ASP A 540 -6.74 -25.20 -8.63
C ASP A 540 -6.08 -24.92 -7.26
N GLY A 541 -5.14 -23.97 -7.18
CA GLY A 541 -4.40 -23.65 -5.95
C GLY A 541 -3.06 -24.39 -5.79
N THR A 542 -2.79 -25.41 -6.60
CA THR A 542 -1.51 -26.15 -6.56
C THR A 542 -0.34 -25.32 -7.08
N GLY A 543 0.90 -25.73 -6.79
CA GLY A 543 2.07 -25.15 -7.43
C GLY A 543 2.33 -23.67 -7.08
N THR A 544 1.84 -23.21 -5.92
CA THR A 544 2.05 -21.85 -5.44
C THR A 544 3.54 -21.51 -5.38
N ALA A 545 3.98 -20.46 -6.05
CA ALA A 545 5.38 -20.10 -6.23
C ALA A 545 5.62 -18.59 -6.19
N HIS A 546 6.79 -18.19 -5.73
CA HIS A 546 7.25 -16.80 -5.80
C HIS A 546 7.41 -16.37 -7.27
N PHE A 547 6.96 -15.17 -7.61
CA PHE A 547 7.14 -14.58 -8.93
C PHE A 547 8.27 -13.55 -8.91
N TRP A 548 8.15 -12.50 -8.08
CA TRP A 548 9.15 -11.43 -7.98
C TRP A 548 9.05 -10.66 -6.66
N GLY A 549 10.19 -10.31 -6.05
CA GLY A 549 10.34 -9.27 -5.03
C GLY A 549 10.45 -9.71 -3.56
N ASN A 550 10.46 -11.01 -3.23
CA ASN A 550 10.35 -11.50 -1.82
C ASN A 550 11.58 -11.17 -0.95
N GLN A 551 12.65 -10.64 -1.55
CA GLN A 551 13.84 -10.13 -0.88
C GLN A 551 14.12 -8.65 -1.25
N SER A 552 13.09 -7.94 -1.74
CA SER A 552 13.23 -6.59 -2.29
C SER A 552 12.52 -5.54 -1.43
N VAL A 553 13.16 -4.38 -1.25
CA VAL A 553 12.54 -3.20 -0.64
C VAL A 553 11.65 -2.49 -1.66
N TRP A 554 12.20 -2.15 -2.83
CA TRP A 554 11.52 -1.35 -3.85
C TRP A 554 10.77 -2.19 -4.90
N PRO A 555 9.57 -1.76 -5.31
CA PRO A 555 8.66 -0.88 -4.56
C PRO A 555 8.03 -1.65 -3.39
N ASP A 556 7.37 -0.95 -2.48
CA ASP A 556 6.71 -1.51 -1.29
C ASP A 556 5.73 -2.62 -1.61
N HIS A 557 4.73 -2.26 -2.42
CA HIS A 557 3.64 -3.14 -2.82
C HIS A 557 3.49 -3.09 -4.34
N LEU A 558 3.67 -4.24 -4.99
CA LEU A 558 3.35 -4.43 -6.40
C LEU A 558 1.89 -4.86 -6.52
N SER A 559 0.96 -3.91 -6.65
CA SER A 559 -0.49 -4.18 -6.72
C SER A 559 -0.99 -4.27 -8.15
N GLU A 560 -2.18 -4.85 -8.32
CA GLU A 560 -2.94 -4.88 -9.57
C GLU A 560 -2.15 -5.45 -10.77
N PRO A 561 -1.47 -6.60 -10.59
CA PRO A 561 -0.64 -7.17 -11.64
C PRO A 561 -1.48 -7.57 -12.86
N ARG A 562 -1.01 -7.24 -14.06
CA ARG A 562 -1.61 -7.64 -15.33
C ARG A 562 -0.53 -8.16 -16.30
N PRO A 563 -0.75 -9.31 -16.97
CA PRO A 563 0.19 -9.77 -17.98
C PRO A 563 0.23 -8.79 -19.15
N ILE A 564 1.42 -8.58 -19.71
CA ILE A 564 1.57 -7.91 -21.00
C ILE A 564 1.28 -8.94 -22.10
N PRO A 565 0.39 -8.67 -23.07
CA PRO A 565 0.02 -9.64 -24.11
C PRO A 565 1.23 -10.23 -24.85
N GLY A 566 1.23 -11.54 -25.04
CA GLY A 566 2.21 -12.25 -25.88
C GLY A 566 3.58 -12.50 -25.23
N ASN A 567 3.79 -12.15 -23.95
CA ASN A 567 5.06 -12.44 -23.27
C ASN A 567 4.87 -12.73 -21.76
N ARG A 568 5.98 -12.83 -21.01
CA ARG A 568 6.02 -13.20 -19.59
C ARG A 568 6.12 -12.01 -18.63
N ARG A 569 6.16 -10.78 -19.16
CA ARG A 569 6.26 -9.55 -18.38
C ARG A 569 4.90 -9.19 -17.77
N VAL A 570 4.95 -8.51 -16.63
CA VAL A 570 3.77 -8.11 -15.86
C VAL A 570 3.86 -6.64 -15.54
N MET A 571 2.86 -5.87 -15.94
CA MET A 571 2.68 -4.48 -15.53
C MET A 571 1.92 -4.43 -14.21
N PHE A 572 2.24 -3.47 -13.34
CA PHE A 572 1.64 -3.36 -12.02
C PHE A 572 1.61 -1.90 -11.52
N SER A 573 0.83 -1.65 -10.47
CA SER A 573 0.81 -0.40 -9.72
C SER A 573 1.63 -0.53 -8.43
N GLY A 574 2.77 0.16 -8.37
CA GLY A 574 3.62 0.28 -7.18
C GLY A 574 3.05 1.31 -6.21
N VAL A 575 2.43 0.85 -5.12
CA VAL A 575 1.66 1.68 -4.18
C VAL A 575 2.32 1.70 -2.79
N GLY A 576 2.00 2.71 -1.98
CA GLY A 576 2.48 2.82 -0.60
C GLY A 576 1.70 1.92 0.35
N HIS A 577 2.30 1.60 1.50
CA HIS A 577 1.68 0.81 2.56
C HIS A 577 0.64 1.60 3.39
N HIS A 578 0.90 2.88 3.62
CA HIS A 578 0.03 3.86 4.26
C HIS A 578 -0.57 4.87 3.26
N ASP A 579 -0.14 4.82 1.99
CA ASP A 579 -0.67 5.66 0.91
C ASP A 579 -0.95 4.87 -0.37
N TRP A 580 -2.01 4.05 -0.34
CA TRP A 580 -2.45 3.20 -1.46
C TRP A 580 -2.79 3.97 -2.75
N TRP A 581 -3.12 5.26 -2.61
CA TRP A 581 -3.68 6.10 -3.67
C TRP A 581 -2.62 6.90 -4.45
N SER A 582 -1.36 6.85 -4.04
CA SER A 582 -0.28 7.66 -4.66
C SER A 582 0.65 6.86 -5.58
N GLY A 583 0.22 5.70 -6.11
CA GLY A 583 1.11 4.74 -6.78
C GLY A 583 1.76 5.18 -8.10
N SER A 584 2.83 4.48 -8.50
CA SER A 584 3.52 4.60 -9.80
C SER A 584 3.35 3.32 -10.62
N ILE A 585 3.51 3.38 -11.94
CA ILE A 585 3.45 2.18 -12.81
C ILE A 585 4.85 1.61 -13.03
N GLY A 586 4.98 0.30 -12.87
CA GLY A 586 6.19 -0.47 -13.16
C GLY A 586 5.91 -1.72 -13.98
N ILE A 587 6.98 -2.31 -14.48
CA ILE A 587 6.95 -3.60 -15.17
C ILE A 587 7.97 -4.53 -14.52
N VAL A 588 7.53 -5.77 -14.27
CA VAL A 588 8.39 -6.88 -13.89
C VAL A 588 8.64 -7.79 -15.09
N ASP A 589 9.92 -8.13 -15.32
CA ASP A 589 10.35 -9.21 -16.19
C ASP A 589 11.04 -10.30 -15.36
N PRO A 590 10.38 -11.45 -15.12
CA PRO A 590 10.94 -12.51 -14.29
C PRO A 590 12.15 -13.21 -14.94
N ASP A 591 12.37 -13.02 -16.24
CA ASP A 591 13.49 -13.63 -16.96
C ASP A 591 14.77 -12.77 -16.83
N GLN A 592 14.65 -11.53 -16.34
CA GLN A 592 15.76 -10.61 -16.06
C GLN A 592 16.16 -10.56 -14.57
N GLY A 593 15.48 -11.32 -13.72
CA GLY A 593 15.74 -11.41 -12.28
C GLY A 593 14.46 -11.43 -11.46
N ARG A 594 14.58 -11.83 -10.19
CA ARG A 594 13.42 -12.04 -9.29
C ARG A 594 13.38 -11.12 -8.10
N ASP A 595 14.38 -10.26 -7.95
CA ASP A 595 14.49 -9.33 -6.85
C ASP A 595 15.22 -8.07 -7.35
N TYR A 596 14.91 -6.94 -6.73
CA TYR A 596 15.49 -5.65 -7.02
C TYR A 596 17.03 -5.68 -6.97
N PRO A 597 17.72 -5.02 -7.92
CA PRO A 597 17.18 -4.22 -9.02
C PRO A 597 16.82 -5.03 -10.28
N HIS A 598 17.03 -6.35 -10.26
CA HIS A 598 16.92 -7.21 -11.43
C HIS A 598 15.47 -7.55 -11.75
N GLY A 599 15.10 -7.43 -13.03
CA GLY A 599 13.73 -7.67 -13.47
C GLY A 599 12.72 -6.56 -13.17
N LEU A 600 13.12 -5.39 -12.64
CA LEU A 600 12.23 -4.24 -12.45
C LEU A 600 12.60 -3.09 -13.38
N THR A 601 11.60 -2.51 -14.04
CA THR A 601 11.65 -1.21 -14.70
C THR A 601 10.47 -0.33 -14.30
N LYS A 602 10.71 0.97 -14.28
CA LYS A 602 9.72 1.98 -13.89
C LYS A 602 9.20 2.72 -15.12
N VAL A 603 7.89 2.74 -15.29
CA VAL A 603 7.23 3.38 -16.45
C VAL A 603 6.97 4.85 -16.16
N THR A 604 6.29 5.18 -15.06
CA THR A 604 6.01 6.56 -14.66
C THR A 604 7.16 7.12 -13.81
N VAL A 605 8.28 7.44 -14.46
CA VAL A 605 9.51 7.89 -13.77
C VAL A 605 9.41 9.29 -13.17
N ASP A 606 8.38 10.04 -13.53
CA ASP A 606 8.03 11.36 -12.99
C ASP A 606 7.43 11.33 -11.57
N LEU A 607 7.09 10.14 -11.05
CA LEU A 607 6.53 9.97 -9.70
C LEU A 607 7.35 8.93 -8.92
N PRO A 608 7.98 9.27 -7.78
CA PRO A 608 8.73 8.31 -6.96
C PRO A 608 7.84 7.16 -6.49
N TRP A 609 8.42 6.00 -6.16
CA TRP A 609 7.65 5.00 -5.42
C TRP A 609 7.18 5.61 -4.09
N PRO A 610 5.88 5.54 -3.76
CA PRO A 610 5.38 6.10 -2.51
C PRO A 610 6.10 5.49 -1.31
N GLU A 611 6.34 6.31 -0.28
CA GLU A 611 6.96 5.94 1.00
C GLU A 611 8.39 5.39 1.02
N VAL A 612 8.88 4.74 -0.03
CA VAL A 612 10.28 4.27 -0.13
C VAL A 612 11.15 5.11 -1.04
N GLY A 613 10.55 6.01 -1.82
CA GLY A 613 11.27 6.73 -2.85
C GLY A 613 11.88 5.79 -3.90
N ASP A 614 12.71 6.34 -4.76
CA ASP A 614 13.38 5.55 -5.80
C ASP A 614 14.61 4.85 -5.24
N GLY A 615 14.80 3.60 -5.67
CA GLY A 615 15.93 2.80 -5.21
C GLY A 615 17.27 3.24 -5.85
N PRO A 616 18.41 2.79 -5.30
CA PRO A 616 19.75 3.23 -5.74
C PRO A 616 20.13 2.82 -7.18
N ALA A 617 19.43 1.85 -7.77
CA ALA A 617 19.63 1.34 -9.12
C ALA A 617 18.30 1.30 -9.92
N GLU A 618 17.46 2.31 -9.72
CA GLU A 618 16.21 2.49 -10.45
C GLU A 618 16.45 2.59 -11.96
N ARG A 619 15.59 1.96 -12.77
CA ARG A 619 15.73 1.92 -14.23
C ARG A 619 14.43 2.35 -14.92
N PRO A 620 14.48 3.36 -15.82
CA PRO A 620 13.32 3.69 -16.65
C PRO A 620 13.03 2.52 -17.61
N GLU A 621 11.76 2.27 -17.91
CA GLU A 621 11.37 1.38 -19.01
C GLU A 621 11.79 1.97 -20.37
N ALA A 622 11.55 3.28 -20.57
CA ALA A 622 11.91 4.01 -21.78
C ALA A 622 12.90 5.13 -21.46
N ALA A 623 14.06 5.12 -22.13
CA ALA A 623 15.11 6.12 -21.92
C ALA A 623 14.71 7.55 -22.35
N ASP A 624 13.73 7.66 -23.25
CA ASP A 624 13.19 8.92 -23.79
C ASP A 624 11.84 9.32 -23.15
N TYR A 625 11.52 8.77 -21.97
CA TYR A 625 10.33 9.16 -21.22
C TYR A 625 10.27 10.68 -20.99
N HIS A 626 9.09 11.27 -21.21
CA HIS A 626 8.83 12.67 -20.89
C HIS A 626 7.54 12.85 -20.05
N PRO A 627 7.55 13.74 -19.04
CA PRO A 627 6.35 14.05 -18.29
C PRO A 627 5.35 14.86 -19.13
N SER A 628 4.09 14.47 -19.05
CA SER A 628 2.96 15.16 -19.69
C SER A 628 1.86 15.37 -18.65
N GLY A 629 2.04 16.38 -17.79
CA GLY A 629 1.19 16.64 -16.63
C GLY A 629 1.82 16.18 -15.32
N ARG A 630 1.45 16.82 -14.20
CA ARG A 630 1.96 16.50 -12.86
C ARG A 630 0.93 15.66 -12.09
N PHE A 631 0.99 14.35 -12.30
CA PHE A 631 0.10 13.42 -11.62
C PHE A 631 0.65 13.04 -10.24
N THR A 632 -0.26 12.77 -9.32
CA THR A 632 0.00 12.44 -7.91
C THR A 632 -0.33 10.99 -7.59
N GLY A 633 -0.69 10.18 -8.59
CA GLY A 633 -0.92 8.75 -8.43
C GLY A 633 -1.44 8.10 -9.71
N TYR A 634 -1.07 6.83 -9.90
CA TYR A 634 -1.46 5.98 -11.01
C TYR A 634 -1.92 4.62 -10.47
N LYS A 635 -3.03 4.11 -11.01
CA LYS A 635 -3.60 2.82 -10.63
C LYS A 635 -4.24 2.10 -11.82
N THR A 636 -4.48 0.81 -11.63
CA THR A 636 -5.23 -0.10 -12.49
C THR A 636 -4.79 -0.08 -13.96
N PRO A 637 -3.50 -0.33 -14.26
CA PRO A 637 -3.04 -0.41 -15.64
C PRO A 637 -3.69 -1.59 -16.36
N TYR A 638 -4.02 -1.41 -17.63
CA TYR A 638 -4.48 -2.46 -18.54
C TYR A 638 -3.59 -2.47 -19.78
N PRO A 639 -2.57 -3.37 -19.85
CA PRO A 639 -1.68 -3.47 -21.00
C PRO A 639 -2.43 -3.85 -22.29
N LEU A 640 -2.19 -3.10 -23.36
CA LEU A 640 -2.68 -3.38 -24.72
C LEU A 640 -1.58 -3.96 -25.60
N SER A 641 -0.33 -3.52 -25.36
CA SER A 641 0.89 -4.00 -26.01
C SER A 641 2.07 -3.92 -25.04
N ASN A 642 3.30 -4.10 -25.53
CA ASN A 642 4.52 -3.86 -24.73
C ASN A 642 4.68 -2.39 -24.32
N GLU A 643 4.12 -1.47 -25.11
CA GLU A 643 4.37 -0.05 -24.96
C GLU A 643 3.11 0.76 -24.67
N ASP A 644 1.91 0.25 -24.96
CA ASP A 644 0.64 0.97 -24.82
C ASP A 644 -0.29 0.31 -23.79
N PHE A 645 -0.95 1.13 -22.99
CA PHE A 645 -1.84 0.68 -21.92
C PHE A 645 -2.91 1.72 -21.56
N LEU A 646 -4.01 1.26 -20.97
CA LEU A 646 -4.97 2.13 -20.30
C LEU A 646 -4.56 2.30 -18.83
N VAL A 647 -4.72 3.48 -18.24
CA VAL A 647 -4.38 3.72 -16.84
C VAL A 647 -5.28 4.76 -16.20
N SER A 648 -5.55 4.56 -14.91
CA SER A 648 -6.21 5.56 -14.09
C SER A 648 -5.15 6.47 -13.47
N ALA A 649 -5.20 7.77 -13.76
CA ALA A 649 -4.22 8.74 -13.24
C ALA A 649 -4.91 9.87 -12.47
N ARG A 650 -4.37 10.19 -11.30
CA ARG A 650 -4.84 11.23 -10.39
C ARG A 650 -3.96 12.47 -10.51
N GLY A 651 -4.59 13.61 -10.69
CA GLY A 651 -3.91 14.90 -10.81
C GLY A 651 -4.87 16.01 -10.42
N MET A 652 -5.26 16.85 -11.37
CA MET A 652 -6.21 17.95 -11.19
C MET A 652 -7.46 17.55 -10.36
N GLY A 653 -7.73 18.27 -9.28
CA GLY A 653 -8.87 18.03 -8.39
C GLY A 653 -8.82 16.72 -7.60
N ASP A 654 -7.62 16.14 -7.40
CA ASP A 654 -7.34 14.91 -6.64
C ASP A 654 -8.22 13.71 -7.05
N LYS A 655 -8.52 13.62 -8.36
CA LYS A 655 -9.46 12.66 -8.93
C LYS A 655 -8.81 11.78 -9.99
N PHE A 656 -9.02 10.45 -9.90
CA PHE A 656 -8.56 9.52 -10.93
C PHE A 656 -9.43 9.60 -12.19
N ARG A 657 -8.78 9.83 -13.33
CA ARG A 657 -9.37 9.81 -14.67
C ARG A 657 -8.71 8.74 -15.52
N LEU A 658 -9.41 8.29 -16.56
CA LEU A 658 -8.90 7.27 -17.47
C LEU A 658 -8.11 7.89 -18.62
N TYR A 659 -6.89 7.39 -18.84
CA TYR A 659 -6.01 7.81 -19.92
C TYR A 659 -5.60 6.61 -20.78
N LEU A 660 -5.44 6.86 -22.10
CA LEU A 660 -4.54 6.07 -22.92
C LEU A 660 -3.12 6.58 -22.65
N MET A 661 -2.18 5.69 -22.34
CA MET A 661 -0.80 6.05 -22.06
C MET A 661 0.17 5.09 -22.75
N ASP A 662 1.36 5.60 -23.09
CA ASP A 662 2.50 4.76 -23.50
C ASP A 662 3.68 4.83 -22.52
N VAL A 663 4.62 3.90 -22.66
CA VAL A 663 5.82 3.81 -21.81
C VAL A 663 6.79 4.97 -21.98
N HIS A 664 6.59 5.83 -22.99
CA HIS A 664 7.39 7.02 -23.25
C HIS A 664 6.80 8.29 -22.62
N GLY A 665 5.66 8.17 -21.93
CA GLY A 665 5.03 9.26 -21.19
C GLY A 665 3.95 10.02 -21.96
N ASN A 666 3.67 9.66 -23.22
CA ASN A 666 2.53 10.20 -23.95
C ASN A 666 1.24 9.74 -23.28
N ARG A 667 0.29 10.67 -23.13
CA ARG A 667 -1.03 10.34 -22.59
C ARG A 667 -2.12 11.24 -23.13
N ASP A 668 -3.31 10.67 -23.27
CA ASP A 668 -4.50 11.42 -23.65
C ASP A 668 -5.74 10.93 -22.89
N LEU A 669 -6.57 11.88 -22.49
CA LEU A 669 -7.75 11.64 -21.67
C LEU A 669 -8.80 10.84 -22.45
N ILE A 670 -9.28 9.76 -21.86
CA ILE A 670 -10.41 8.98 -22.38
C ILE A 670 -11.69 9.35 -21.64
N TYR A 671 -11.70 9.38 -20.31
CA TYR A 671 -12.95 9.60 -19.59
C TYR A 671 -12.75 10.18 -18.19
N GLU A 672 -13.66 11.07 -17.80
CA GLU A 672 -13.77 11.63 -16.45
C GLU A 672 -15.15 11.28 -15.87
N GLY A 673 -15.16 10.52 -14.76
CA GLY A 673 -16.39 10.12 -14.06
C GLY A 673 -16.96 11.21 -13.16
N ALA A 674 -17.92 10.85 -12.32
CA ALA A 674 -18.34 11.67 -11.18
C ALA A 674 -17.31 11.61 -10.05
N TYR A 675 -16.73 10.42 -9.80
CA TYR A 675 -15.72 10.14 -8.80
C TYR A 675 -14.44 9.61 -9.46
N ASN A 676 -13.88 8.48 -8.99
CA ASN A 676 -12.61 7.96 -9.44
C ASN A 676 -12.83 6.81 -10.40
N ILE A 677 -12.26 6.95 -11.60
CA ILE A 677 -12.33 5.90 -12.62
C ILE A 677 -11.25 4.85 -12.37
N TRP A 678 -11.64 3.58 -12.28
CA TRP A 678 -10.76 2.43 -12.06
C TRP A 678 -11.10 1.23 -12.95
N HIS A 679 -10.13 0.33 -13.12
CA HIS A 679 -10.27 -1.00 -13.74
C HIS A 679 -10.90 -0.97 -15.14
N ALA A 680 -10.44 -0.07 -16.02
CA ALA A 680 -10.88 -0.06 -17.41
C ALA A 680 -10.46 -1.34 -18.15
N ILE A 681 -11.41 -1.99 -18.83
CA ILE A 681 -11.23 -3.22 -19.60
C ILE A 681 -11.89 -3.03 -20.98
N PRO A 682 -11.19 -3.27 -22.10
CA PRO A 682 -11.80 -3.33 -23.43
C PRO A 682 -12.98 -4.32 -23.48
N LEU A 683 -14.15 -3.85 -23.93
CA LEU A 683 -15.33 -4.70 -24.14
C LEU A 683 -15.21 -5.41 -25.50
N GLN A 684 -14.38 -6.45 -25.54
CA GLN A 684 -14.19 -7.31 -26.70
C GLN A 684 -13.74 -8.70 -26.25
N PRO A 685 -13.98 -9.74 -27.06
CA PRO A 685 -13.46 -11.08 -26.78
C PRO A 685 -11.93 -11.06 -26.58
N ARG A 686 -11.46 -11.86 -25.63
CA ARG A 686 -10.04 -11.99 -25.30
C ARG A 686 -9.58 -13.44 -25.40
N PRO A 687 -8.30 -13.71 -25.71
CA PRO A 687 -7.77 -15.07 -25.73
C PRO A 687 -7.99 -15.77 -24.39
N VAL A 688 -8.45 -17.03 -24.44
CA VAL A 688 -8.54 -17.91 -23.28
C VAL A 688 -7.13 -18.45 -22.98
N PRO A 689 -6.53 -18.16 -21.82
CA PRO A 689 -5.24 -18.75 -21.44
C PRO A 689 -5.34 -20.28 -21.33
N PRO A 690 -4.20 -21.01 -21.36
CA PRO A 690 -4.20 -22.45 -21.17
C PRO A 690 -4.94 -22.88 -19.90
N ARG A 691 -5.82 -23.87 -20.02
CA ARG A 691 -6.45 -24.53 -18.87
C ARG A 691 -5.46 -25.45 -18.19
N HIS A 692 -5.32 -25.36 -16.86
CA HIS A 692 -4.56 -26.35 -16.09
C HIS A 692 -5.47 -27.51 -15.69
N PRO A 693 -5.00 -28.77 -15.74
CA PRO A 693 -5.75 -29.89 -15.18
C PRO A 693 -5.96 -29.68 -13.68
N ASP A 694 -7.20 -29.84 -13.21
CA ASP A 694 -7.51 -29.87 -11.78
C ASP A 694 -6.98 -31.18 -11.18
N ARG A 695 -6.03 -31.07 -10.25
CA ARG A 695 -5.34 -32.23 -9.64
C ARG A 695 -5.69 -32.43 -8.18
N VAL A 696 -6.58 -31.59 -7.64
CA VAL A 696 -6.86 -31.56 -6.21
C VAL A 696 -7.90 -32.61 -5.86
N ALA A 697 -7.62 -33.39 -4.80
CA ALA A 697 -8.57 -34.31 -4.20
C ALA A 697 -9.59 -33.54 -3.33
N TRP A 698 -10.50 -32.80 -3.97
CA TRP A 698 -11.44 -31.91 -3.29
C TRP A 698 -12.29 -32.65 -2.24
N PRO A 699 -12.31 -32.18 -0.97
CA PRO A 699 -12.99 -32.88 0.10
C PRO A 699 -14.52 -32.80 0.03
N GLY A 700 -15.12 -32.05 -0.91
CA GLY A 700 -16.52 -31.66 -0.83
C GLY A 700 -16.74 -30.50 0.16
N THR A 701 -17.96 -30.00 0.29
CA THR A 701 -18.32 -28.89 1.18
C THR A 701 -19.51 -29.25 2.08
N GLY A 702 -19.82 -28.40 3.06
CA GLY A 702 -20.98 -28.56 3.92
C GLY A 702 -20.95 -29.86 4.75
N LYS A 703 -22.11 -30.51 4.87
CA LYS A 703 -22.28 -31.74 5.67
C LYS A 703 -21.62 -32.97 5.04
N ASP A 704 -21.38 -32.93 3.73
CA ASP A 704 -20.81 -34.04 2.96
C ASP A 704 -19.28 -33.92 2.82
N ARG A 705 -18.66 -32.95 3.50
CA ARG A 705 -17.21 -32.74 3.51
C ARG A 705 -16.51 -33.96 4.11
N ARG A 706 -15.62 -34.55 3.32
CA ARG A 706 -14.74 -35.67 3.67
C ARG A 706 -13.45 -35.17 4.35
N PRO A 707 -12.74 -36.03 5.09
CA PRO A 707 -11.40 -35.71 5.58
C PRO A 707 -10.48 -35.31 4.44
N VAL A 708 -9.65 -34.28 4.68
CA VAL A 708 -8.69 -33.80 3.70
C VAL A 708 -7.58 -34.82 3.52
N GLU A 709 -7.33 -35.21 2.27
CA GLU A 709 -6.21 -36.09 1.94
C GLU A 709 -4.87 -35.33 2.09
N PRO A 710 -3.84 -35.95 2.69
CA PRO A 710 -2.52 -35.34 2.76
C PRO A 710 -1.91 -35.23 1.37
N GLY A 711 -1.07 -34.22 1.18
CA GLY A 711 -0.18 -34.15 0.02
C GLY A 711 1.20 -34.73 0.35
N VAL A 712 2.14 -34.58 -0.58
CA VAL A 712 3.49 -35.13 -0.46
C VAL A 712 4.54 -34.09 -0.87
N PHE A 713 5.56 -33.91 -0.04
CA PHE A 713 6.77 -33.17 -0.39
C PHE A 713 7.91 -34.12 -0.75
N TYR A 714 8.72 -33.72 -1.71
CA TYR A 714 9.94 -34.43 -2.05
C TYR A 714 11.07 -33.51 -2.52
N SER A 715 12.31 -33.94 -2.29
CA SER A 715 13.49 -33.32 -2.88
C SER A 715 14.53 -34.38 -3.19
N ALA A 716 15.20 -34.25 -4.34
CA ALA A 716 16.35 -35.09 -4.66
C ALA A 716 17.57 -34.73 -3.82
N ASP A 717 17.70 -33.48 -3.39
CA ASP A 717 18.79 -33.01 -2.54
C ASP A 717 18.43 -31.67 -1.87
N VAL A 718 18.05 -31.70 -0.60
CA VAL A 718 17.68 -30.47 0.15
C VAL A 718 18.86 -29.51 0.34
N CYS A 719 20.10 -29.97 0.15
CA CYS A 719 21.29 -29.14 0.30
C CYS A 719 21.65 -28.38 -0.98
N GLN A 720 20.97 -28.64 -2.10
CA GLN A 720 21.19 -27.93 -3.36
C GLN A 720 20.73 -26.47 -3.24
N GLY A 721 21.49 -25.53 -3.81
CA GLY A 721 21.17 -24.09 -3.82
C GLY A 721 21.91 -23.24 -2.79
N GLU A 722 22.47 -23.85 -1.73
CA GLU A 722 23.23 -23.15 -0.70
C GLU A 722 24.62 -23.79 -0.49
N PRO A 723 25.67 -23.33 -1.21
CA PRO A 723 26.99 -23.95 -1.17
C PRO A 723 27.72 -23.79 0.17
N ARG A 724 27.28 -22.89 1.04
CA ARG A 724 27.89 -22.67 2.37
C ARG A 724 27.37 -23.67 3.42
N LEU A 725 26.34 -24.46 3.10
CA LEU A 725 25.76 -25.42 4.01
C LEU A 725 26.69 -26.63 4.22
N PRO A 726 27.02 -27.02 5.46
CA PRO A 726 27.82 -28.22 5.74
C PRO A 726 26.98 -29.48 5.51
N ARG A 727 27.02 -30.01 4.29
CA ARG A 727 26.20 -31.14 3.83
C ARG A 727 26.31 -32.38 4.71
N ASP A 728 27.52 -32.68 5.19
CA ASP A 728 27.81 -33.81 6.08
C ASP A 728 27.09 -33.72 7.43
N LYS A 729 26.74 -32.51 7.87
CA LYS A 729 26.01 -32.28 9.11
C LYS A 729 24.51 -32.42 8.97
N VAL A 730 23.94 -32.30 7.78
CA VAL A 730 22.49 -32.39 7.59
C VAL A 730 22.02 -33.83 7.89
N LYS A 731 21.09 -33.96 8.84
CA LYS A 731 20.51 -35.26 9.26
C LYS A 731 19.00 -35.27 9.26
N TYR A 732 18.36 -34.13 9.50
CA TYR A 732 16.90 -34.04 9.55
C TYR A 732 16.39 -32.77 8.87
N LEU A 733 15.16 -32.83 8.40
CA LEU A 733 14.35 -31.72 7.96
C LEU A 733 13.20 -31.55 8.97
N ARG A 734 13.18 -30.43 9.69
CA ARG A 734 12.06 -30.06 10.56
C ARG A 734 10.93 -29.48 9.72
N VAL A 735 9.71 -29.94 9.98
CA VAL A 735 8.48 -29.42 9.39
C VAL A 735 7.73 -28.65 10.45
N PHE A 736 7.67 -27.33 10.30
CA PHE A 736 6.82 -26.48 11.12
C PHE A 736 5.47 -26.24 10.46
N GLN A 737 4.44 -26.13 11.29
CA GLN A 737 3.21 -25.44 10.96
C GLN A 737 3.23 -24.05 11.60
N LEU A 738 2.83 -23.05 10.81
CA LEU A 738 2.53 -21.71 11.28
C LEU A 738 1.00 -21.56 11.27
N ASP A 739 0.39 -21.44 12.45
CA ASP A 739 -1.05 -21.29 12.58
C ASP A 739 -1.49 -19.92 12.07
N TYR A 740 -2.66 -19.87 11.46
CA TYR A 740 -3.30 -18.63 11.05
C TYR A 740 -3.66 -17.79 12.28
N LYS A 741 -3.39 -16.48 12.21
CA LYS A 741 -3.83 -15.53 13.23
C LYS A 741 -5.34 -15.32 13.12
N THR A 742 -6.14 -16.30 13.56
CA THR A 742 -7.61 -16.19 13.61
C THR A 742 -8.13 -15.48 14.86
N TYR A 743 -7.19 -15.06 15.71
CA TYR A 743 -7.44 -14.35 16.94
C TYR A 743 -7.04 -12.87 16.82
N SER A 744 -7.84 -12.00 17.41
CA SER A 744 -7.56 -10.56 17.46
C SER A 744 -8.36 -9.89 18.59
N THR A 745 -7.77 -8.87 19.22
CA THR A 745 -8.47 -7.92 20.08
C THR A 745 -8.98 -6.73 19.28
N TRP A 746 -9.72 -5.83 19.93
CA TRP A 746 -10.08 -4.54 19.34
C TRP A 746 -8.93 -3.52 19.38
N ASN A 747 -8.19 -3.48 20.48
CA ASN A 747 -7.09 -2.56 20.68
C ASN A 747 -5.75 -3.26 20.52
N LYS A 748 -4.72 -2.52 20.11
CA LYS A 748 -3.33 -2.94 20.17
C LYS A 748 -2.99 -3.20 21.63
N THR A 749 -2.68 -4.44 22.00
CA THR A 749 -2.25 -4.78 23.36
C THR A 749 -0.75 -4.68 23.52
N TYR A 750 0.01 -4.84 22.43
CA TYR A 750 1.43 -4.53 22.40
C TYR A 750 1.82 -4.08 20.99
N ARG A 751 2.42 -2.89 20.88
CA ARG A 751 2.87 -2.23 19.64
C ARG A 751 1.87 -2.32 18.49
N ASN A 752 1.93 -3.36 17.65
CA ASN A 752 1.10 -3.50 16.45
C ASN A 752 0.03 -4.58 16.59
N SER A 753 0.24 -5.61 17.41
CA SER A 753 -0.75 -6.67 17.63
C SER A 753 -1.67 -6.40 18.82
N GLY A 754 -2.78 -7.12 18.80
CA GLY A 754 -3.34 -7.62 20.03
C GLY A 754 -4.11 -8.91 19.80
N PRO A 755 -3.84 -9.97 20.61
CA PRO A 755 -2.69 -10.16 21.53
C PRO A 755 -1.34 -10.42 20.81
N PRO A 756 -0.17 -10.18 21.44
CA PRO A 756 1.15 -10.47 20.86
C PRO A 756 1.59 -11.93 21.07
N VAL A 757 2.27 -12.50 20.07
CA VAL A 757 2.91 -13.83 20.18
C VAL A 757 4.37 -13.74 20.61
N SER A 758 5.08 -12.66 20.25
CA SER A 758 6.50 -12.49 20.51
C SER A 758 6.86 -11.01 20.67
N ILE A 759 7.94 -10.70 21.40
CA ILE A 759 8.51 -9.35 21.46
C ILE A 759 9.46 -9.06 20.29
N ILE A 760 9.99 -10.11 19.66
CA ILE A 760 10.95 -9.99 18.57
C ILE A 760 10.27 -9.46 17.31
N GLN A 761 9.10 -10.03 17.01
CA GLN A 761 8.28 -9.67 15.86
C GLN A 761 6.84 -10.08 16.10
N GLU A 762 5.93 -9.47 15.36
CA GLU A 762 4.56 -9.95 15.30
C GLU A 762 4.54 -11.24 14.46
N GLU A 763 4.24 -12.37 15.10
CA GLU A 763 4.23 -13.70 14.49
C GLU A 763 2.90 -14.43 14.74
N GLY A 764 2.60 -15.44 13.93
CA GLY A 764 1.61 -16.47 14.27
C GLY A 764 2.20 -17.56 15.16
N VAL A 765 1.32 -18.39 15.72
CA VAL A 765 1.70 -19.52 16.58
C VAL A 765 2.43 -20.59 15.76
N LYS A 766 3.53 -21.15 16.30
CA LYS A 766 4.36 -22.18 15.63
C LYS A 766 4.25 -23.54 16.32
N ARG A 767 4.19 -24.61 15.53
CA ARG A 767 4.15 -26.03 15.98
C ARG A 767 5.11 -26.87 15.15
N ILE A 768 5.76 -27.86 15.77
CA ILE A 768 6.56 -28.85 15.02
C ILE A 768 5.68 -30.05 14.70
N LEU A 769 5.48 -30.33 13.42
CA LEU A 769 4.71 -31.49 12.98
C LEU A 769 5.56 -32.75 12.89
N SER A 770 6.82 -32.61 12.48
CA SER A 770 7.75 -33.73 12.33
C SER A 770 9.20 -33.27 12.20
N GLU A 771 10.12 -34.18 12.50
CA GLU A 771 11.53 -34.08 12.10
C GLU A 771 11.88 -35.27 11.20
N VAL A 772 11.78 -35.07 9.89
CA VAL A 772 11.94 -36.10 8.86
C VAL A 772 13.43 -36.41 8.65
N PRO A 773 13.87 -37.68 8.68
CA PRO A 773 15.24 -38.04 8.33
C PRO A 773 15.62 -37.63 6.91
N VAL A 774 16.80 -37.05 6.74
CA VAL A 774 17.41 -36.75 5.43
C VAL A 774 18.34 -37.92 5.08
N GLU A 775 18.18 -38.47 3.87
CA GLU A 775 19.02 -39.58 3.40
C GLU A 775 20.47 -39.12 3.18
N PRO A 776 21.46 -40.03 3.11
CA PRO A 776 22.88 -39.67 2.94
C PRO A 776 23.19 -38.84 1.67
N ASP A 777 22.36 -38.92 0.64
CA ASP A 777 22.49 -38.13 -0.59
C ASP A 777 21.78 -36.75 -0.52
N GLY A 778 21.16 -36.42 0.61
CA GLY A 778 20.40 -35.19 0.82
C GLY A 778 18.92 -35.29 0.46
N SER A 779 18.45 -36.45 -0.01
CA SER A 779 17.06 -36.59 -0.45
C SER A 779 16.05 -36.73 0.69
N VAL A 780 14.83 -36.26 0.46
CA VAL A 780 13.66 -36.41 1.36
C VAL A 780 12.41 -36.77 0.58
N TYR A 781 11.50 -37.52 1.20
CA TYR A 781 10.20 -37.89 0.64
C TYR A 781 9.20 -38.21 1.75
N PHE A 782 8.21 -37.35 1.97
CA PHE A 782 7.30 -37.45 3.12
C PHE A 782 5.91 -36.84 2.86
N LYS A 783 4.89 -37.40 3.52
CA LYS A 783 3.53 -36.86 3.52
C LYS A 783 3.43 -35.62 4.40
N ALA A 784 2.57 -34.68 4.05
CA ALA A 784 2.31 -33.50 4.87
C ALA A 784 0.83 -33.10 4.79
N PRO A 785 0.27 -32.46 5.84
CA PRO A 785 -1.09 -31.97 5.82
C PRO A 785 -1.28 -30.93 4.72
N ALA A 786 -2.40 -31.02 4.01
CA ALA A 786 -2.82 -30.03 3.04
C ALA A 786 -3.60 -28.89 3.73
N GLY A 787 -3.62 -27.71 3.11
CA GLY A 787 -4.38 -26.55 3.61
C GLY A 787 -3.79 -25.85 4.84
N VAL A 788 -2.52 -26.07 5.15
CA VAL A 788 -1.82 -25.40 6.27
C VAL A 788 -0.54 -24.72 5.80
N SER A 789 -0.11 -23.66 6.49
CA SER A 789 1.18 -23.00 6.23
C SER A 789 2.33 -23.82 6.82
N LEU A 790 3.22 -24.29 5.97
CA LEU A 790 4.37 -25.11 6.34
C LEU A 790 5.69 -24.40 6.00
N TYR A 791 6.66 -24.47 6.89
CA TYR A 791 8.02 -24.03 6.60
C TYR A 791 9.05 -25.00 7.18
N PHE A 792 10.28 -24.93 6.68
CA PHE A 792 11.28 -25.97 6.91
C PHE A 792 12.58 -25.45 7.51
N GLN A 793 13.23 -26.30 8.29
CA GLN A 793 14.60 -26.12 8.76
C GLN A 793 15.44 -27.37 8.52
N LEU A 794 16.68 -27.18 8.08
CA LEU A 794 17.66 -28.27 8.03
C LEU A 794 18.35 -28.37 9.39
N LEU A 795 18.48 -29.59 9.91
CA LEU A 795 19.01 -29.85 11.24
C LEU A 795 20.24 -30.75 11.22
N ASP A 796 21.08 -30.60 12.23
CA ASP A 796 22.17 -31.53 12.52
C ASP A 796 21.73 -32.77 13.34
N ALA A 797 22.70 -33.63 13.69
CA ALA A 797 22.46 -34.83 14.49
C ALA A 797 21.86 -34.53 15.88
N ASP A 798 22.15 -33.35 16.44
CA ASP A 798 21.69 -32.87 17.74
C ASP A 798 20.40 -32.05 17.63
N ARG A 799 19.75 -32.07 16.46
CA ARG A 799 18.50 -31.36 16.14
C ARG A 799 18.61 -29.83 16.13
N ARG A 800 19.82 -29.28 15.98
CA ARG A 800 20.07 -27.83 15.92
C ARG A 800 19.91 -27.32 14.49
N SER A 801 19.31 -26.13 14.32
CA SER A 801 19.01 -25.52 13.03
C SER A 801 20.25 -25.04 12.29
N LEU A 802 20.59 -25.72 11.18
CA LEU A 802 21.64 -25.35 10.24
C LEU A 802 21.19 -24.26 9.25
N GLN A 803 19.95 -24.32 8.78
CA GLN A 803 19.37 -23.34 7.86
C GLN A 803 17.86 -23.27 8.05
N THR A 804 17.29 -22.07 7.91
CA THR A 804 15.85 -21.82 8.09
C THR A 804 15.23 -21.14 6.88
N MET A 805 14.06 -21.61 6.47
CA MET A 805 13.21 -20.92 5.51
C MET A 805 12.58 -19.68 6.18
N ARG A 806 12.73 -18.49 5.58
CA ARG A 806 12.09 -17.22 6.01
C ARG A 806 10.90 -16.87 5.12
N SER A 807 10.00 -17.83 5.01
CA SER A 807 8.75 -17.80 4.25
C SER A 807 8.01 -19.11 4.55
N PHE A 808 6.84 -19.33 3.97
CA PHE A 808 6.11 -20.59 4.07
C PHE A 808 5.63 -21.07 2.70
N THR A 809 5.28 -22.35 2.66
CA THR A 809 4.67 -23.05 1.53
C THR A 809 3.48 -23.88 2.04
N GLY A 810 2.82 -24.61 1.14
CA GLY A 810 1.71 -25.49 1.48
C GLY A 810 1.39 -26.43 0.34
N LEU A 811 0.41 -27.29 0.57
CA LEU A 811 -0.10 -28.29 -0.36
C LEU A 811 -1.61 -28.19 -0.44
N MET A 812 -2.14 -28.41 -1.64
CA MET A 812 -3.54 -28.79 -1.83
C MET A 812 -3.73 -30.31 -1.59
N PRO A 813 -4.96 -30.77 -1.29
CA PRO A 813 -5.24 -32.19 -1.10
C PRO A 813 -4.76 -33.06 -2.28
N GLY A 814 -3.98 -34.10 -1.97
CA GLY A 814 -3.40 -34.99 -2.99
C GLY A 814 -2.25 -34.41 -3.82
N GLU A 815 -1.84 -33.15 -3.59
CA GLU A 815 -0.74 -32.52 -4.32
C GLU A 815 0.59 -33.23 -4.04
N GLN A 816 1.36 -33.47 -5.09
CA GLN A 816 2.75 -33.91 -5.00
C GLN A 816 3.66 -32.76 -5.43
N ARG A 817 4.50 -32.29 -4.51
CA ARG A 817 5.32 -31.10 -4.71
C ARG A 817 6.80 -31.37 -4.48
N GLY A 818 7.57 -31.18 -5.55
CA GLY A 818 9.02 -31.30 -5.53
C GLY A 818 9.71 -29.96 -5.34
N CYS A 819 10.86 -29.97 -4.67
CA CYS A 819 11.86 -28.91 -4.73
C CYS A 819 13.23 -29.49 -5.15
N VAL A 820 13.97 -28.71 -5.93
CA VAL A 820 15.38 -28.93 -6.31
C VAL A 820 16.27 -28.90 -5.07
N GLY A 821 16.01 -27.99 -4.13
CA GLY A 821 16.73 -27.87 -2.86
C GLY A 821 16.34 -26.62 -2.07
N CYS A 822 16.93 -26.41 -0.90
CA CYS A 822 16.68 -25.23 -0.09
C CYS A 822 17.22 -23.97 -0.78
N HIS A 823 16.32 -23.02 -1.07
CA HIS A 823 16.62 -21.75 -1.78
C HIS A 823 16.80 -21.89 -3.30
N GLU A 824 16.06 -22.79 -3.93
CA GLU A 824 16.08 -22.98 -5.38
C GLU A 824 15.69 -21.71 -6.17
N MET A 825 16.37 -21.51 -7.30
CA MET A 825 15.85 -20.68 -8.38
C MET A 825 14.93 -21.54 -9.27
N HIS A 826 13.80 -21.00 -9.68
CA HIS A 826 12.82 -21.72 -10.49
C HIS A 826 13.29 -22.12 -11.91
N SER A 827 14.44 -21.60 -12.36
CA SER A 827 15.11 -22.00 -13.60
C SER A 827 16.18 -23.09 -13.38
N THR A 828 16.43 -23.49 -12.14
CA THR A 828 17.41 -24.54 -11.83
C THR A 828 16.82 -25.89 -12.20
N ALA A 829 17.49 -26.60 -13.10
CA ALA A 829 17.15 -27.99 -13.39
C ALA A 829 17.37 -28.86 -12.13
N PRO A 830 16.47 -29.81 -11.83
CA PRO A 830 16.69 -30.75 -10.76
C PRO A 830 17.95 -31.58 -11.00
N PRO A 831 18.59 -32.11 -9.94
CA PRO A 831 19.73 -32.99 -10.09
C PRO A 831 19.40 -34.19 -11.00
N VAL A 832 20.37 -34.61 -11.82
CA VAL A 832 20.20 -35.72 -12.78
C VAL A 832 20.03 -37.09 -12.09
N HIS A 833 20.34 -37.18 -10.79
CA HIS A 833 20.23 -38.42 -10.02
C HIS A 833 18.86 -38.52 -9.30
N ARG A 834 18.31 -39.73 -9.24
CA ARG A 834 17.12 -40.01 -8.42
C ARG A 834 17.55 -40.27 -6.98
N GLY A 835 17.15 -39.36 -6.09
CA GLY A 835 17.44 -39.44 -4.65
C GLY A 835 17.00 -40.76 -4.00
N LEU A 836 17.73 -41.22 -2.99
CA LEU A 836 17.49 -42.45 -2.23
C LEU A 836 16.09 -42.48 -1.61
N ALA A 837 15.59 -41.36 -1.08
CA ALA A 837 14.27 -41.26 -0.47
C ALA A 837 13.14 -41.58 -1.47
N LEU A 838 13.35 -41.22 -2.74
CA LEU A 838 12.39 -41.43 -3.83
C LEU A 838 12.30 -42.90 -4.31
N ARG A 839 13.08 -43.81 -3.71
CA ARG A 839 13.05 -45.25 -3.99
C ARG A 839 12.10 -46.03 -3.07
N ARG A 840 11.59 -45.38 -2.03
CA ARG A 840 10.63 -45.94 -1.07
C ARG A 840 9.33 -45.14 -1.08
N GLN A 841 8.32 -45.61 -0.34
CA GLN A 841 7.09 -44.86 -0.10
C GLN A 841 7.37 -43.60 0.75
N PRO A 842 6.54 -42.54 0.63
CA PRO A 842 6.75 -41.32 1.40
C PRO A 842 6.59 -41.62 2.90
N SER A 843 7.50 -41.08 3.72
CA SER A 843 7.43 -41.22 5.16
C SER A 843 6.16 -40.55 5.72
N GLU A 844 5.53 -41.18 6.71
CA GLU A 844 4.55 -40.52 7.56
C GLU A 844 5.25 -39.47 8.46
N LEU A 845 4.50 -38.46 8.90
CA LEU A 845 4.98 -37.50 9.89
C LEU A 845 5.14 -38.18 11.25
N SER A 846 6.26 -37.90 11.92
CA SER A 846 6.57 -38.39 13.26
C SER A 846 6.82 -37.18 14.17
N PRO A 847 5.81 -36.73 14.93
CA PRO A 847 5.96 -35.61 15.85
C PRO A 847 7.07 -35.85 16.90
N PRO A 848 7.68 -34.78 17.45
CA PRO A 848 8.58 -34.89 18.60
C PRO A 848 7.89 -35.52 19.84
N PRO A 849 8.63 -35.83 20.92
CA PRO A 849 8.07 -36.46 22.13
C PRO A 849 6.92 -35.71 22.81
N TRP A 850 6.74 -34.43 22.48
CA TRP A 850 5.64 -33.59 22.97
C TRP A 850 4.45 -33.48 22.01
N GLY A 851 4.44 -34.27 20.93
CA GLY A 851 3.41 -34.18 19.90
C GLY A 851 3.47 -32.86 19.14
N THR A 852 2.31 -32.30 18.84
CA THR A 852 2.13 -31.07 18.06
C THR A 852 1.61 -29.90 18.91
N GLU A 853 1.90 -29.89 20.21
CA GLU A 853 1.59 -28.74 21.07
C GLU A 853 2.27 -27.47 20.55
N SER A 854 1.65 -26.32 20.80
CA SER A 854 2.24 -25.06 20.37
C SER A 854 3.46 -24.69 21.22
N ILE A 855 4.35 -23.87 20.67
CA ILE A 855 5.59 -23.46 21.35
C ILE A 855 5.36 -22.09 22.01
N SER A 856 5.55 -22.02 23.33
CA SER A 856 5.40 -20.80 24.13
C SER A 856 6.49 -20.69 25.19
N PHE A 857 6.74 -19.51 25.75
CA PHE A 857 7.80 -19.38 26.75
C PHE A 857 7.41 -20.03 28.08
N GLU A 858 6.27 -19.64 28.66
CA GLU A 858 5.90 -20.02 30.03
C GLU A 858 5.57 -21.52 30.16
N ARG A 859 4.88 -22.11 29.18
CA ARG A 859 4.51 -23.54 29.23
C ARG A 859 5.58 -24.46 28.63
N PHE A 860 6.31 -24.02 27.60
CA PHE A 860 7.21 -24.89 26.86
C PHE A 860 8.68 -24.76 27.30
N ALA A 861 9.19 -23.53 27.48
CA ALA A 861 10.61 -23.28 27.76
C ALA A 861 10.91 -23.13 29.27
N GLN A 862 10.12 -22.34 30.00
CA GLN A 862 10.35 -22.04 31.41
C GLN A 862 10.39 -23.30 32.31
N PRO A 863 9.61 -24.38 32.10
CA PRO A 863 9.71 -25.58 32.93
C PRO A 863 11.08 -26.27 32.82
N VAL A 864 11.73 -26.21 31.64
CA VAL A 864 13.10 -26.69 31.45
C VAL A 864 14.07 -25.84 32.27
N LEU A 865 13.94 -24.50 32.20
CA LEU A 865 14.77 -23.58 32.98
C LEU A 865 14.58 -23.77 34.49
N ASN A 866 13.34 -23.97 34.95
CA ASN A 866 13.03 -24.21 36.36
C ASN A 866 13.74 -25.47 36.88
N ARG A 867 13.74 -26.53 36.07
CA ARG A 867 14.33 -27.83 36.46
C ARG A 867 15.84 -27.81 36.48
N TYR A 868 16.47 -27.12 35.54
CA TYR A 868 17.91 -27.25 35.30
C TYR A 868 18.74 -25.99 35.59
N CYS A 869 18.14 -24.80 35.53
CA CYS A 869 18.89 -23.54 35.54
C CYS A 869 18.61 -22.70 36.79
N VAL A 870 17.35 -22.63 37.23
CA VAL A 870 16.90 -21.69 38.28
C VAL A 870 17.60 -21.90 39.62
N ALA A 871 17.99 -23.12 40.00
CA ALA A 871 18.67 -23.37 41.27
C ALA A 871 19.99 -22.59 41.43
N CYS A 872 20.72 -22.34 40.34
CA CYS A 872 21.94 -21.53 40.32
C CYS A 872 21.69 -20.09 39.85
N HIS A 873 20.62 -19.87 39.07
CA HIS A 873 20.26 -18.60 38.45
C HIS A 873 19.05 -17.94 39.15
N ARG A 874 19.08 -17.85 40.49
CA ARG A 874 18.06 -17.19 41.33
C ARG A 874 18.71 -16.28 42.37
N ARG A 875 18.32 -15.00 42.41
CA ARG A 875 18.97 -13.93 43.21
C ARG A 875 19.06 -14.16 44.71
N ASP A 876 18.18 -14.98 45.28
CA ASP A 876 18.09 -15.23 46.73
C ASP A 876 18.95 -16.43 47.21
N THR A 877 19.76 -17.03 46.31
CA THR A 877 20.59 -18.19 46.64
C THR A 877 22.04 -17.79 46.97
N PRO A 878 22.72 -18.49 47.90
CA PRO A 878 24.14 -18.23 48.21
C PRO A 878 25.09 -18.41 47.02
N HIS A 879 24.62 -19.09 45.97
CA HIS A 879 25.36 -19.44 44.76
C HIS A 879 24.83 -18.72 43.51
N PHE A 880 24.12 -17.60 43.68
CA PHE A 880 23.55 -16.83 42.57
C PHE A 880 24.62 -16.43 41.55
N ALA A 881 24.34 -16.74 40.28
CA ALA A 881 25.05 -16.20 39.13
C ALA A 881 24.08 -15.47 38.19
N GLU A 882 24.46 -14.29 37.69
CA GLU A 882 23.66 -13.61 36.66
C GLU A 882 23.64 -14.44 35.35
N PRO A 883 22.52 -14.44 34.58
CA PRO A 883 21.25 -13.75 34.85
C PRO A 883 20.34 -14.50 35.83
N ASP A 884 19.32 -13.82 36.36
CA ASP A 884 18.23 -14.47 37.11
C ASP A 884 17.15 -15.01 36.15
N LEU A 885 16.92 -16.32 36.19
CA LEU A 885 16.00 -17.05 35.30
C LEU A 885 14.66 -17.42 35.96
N THR A 886 14.41 -16.96 37.19
CA THR A 886 13.10 -17.14 37.83
C THR A 886 12.01 -16.40 37.10
N LEU A 887 10.86 -17.06 36.91
CA LEU A 887 9.69 -16.42 36.31
C LEU A 887 9.17 -15.30 37.22
N ARG A 888 9.17 -14.07 36.71
CA ARG A 888 8.77 -12.87 37.46
C ARG A 888 8.23 -11.79 36.52
N PRO A 889 7.44 -10.83 37.04
CA PRO A 889 6.95 -9.71 36.24
C PRO A 889 8.09 -9.02 35.48
N GLY A 890 7.87 -8.77 34.19
CA GLY A 890 8.81 -8.04 33.34
C GLY A 890 8.18 -6.76 32.82
N HIS A 891 8.20 -6.59 31.50
CA HIS A 891 7.65 -5.42 30.82
C HIS A 891 6.40 -5.81 30.03
N ASP A 892 5.31 -5.10 30.28
CA ASP A 892 4.01 -5.38 29.69
C ASP A 892 3.58 -6.84 29.96
N VAL A 893 3.09 -7.56 28.95
CA VAL A 893 2.74 -8.98 29.06
C VAL A 893 3.95 -9.90 29.24
N PHE A 894 5.17 -9.45 28.91
CA PHE A 894 6.37 -10.29 28.84
C PHE A 894 7.10 -10.40 30.19
N LYS A 895 7.41 -11.63 30.63
CA LYS A 895 8.18 -11.88 31.87
C LYS A 895 9.67 -11.55 31.71
N GLU A 896 10.32 -11.14 32.80
CA GLU A 896 11.74 -10.73 32.79
C GLU A 896 12.73 -11.79 32.26
N PRO A 897 12.67 -13.09 32.62
CA PRO A 897 13.62 -14.07 32.07
C PRO A 897 13.50 -14.24 30.56
N TYR A 898 12.30 -14.12 29.98
CA TYR A 898 12.11 -14.12 28.54
C TYR A 898 12.85 -12.95 27.89
N LEU A 899 12.59 -11.72 28.37
CA LEU A 899 13.23 -10.49 27.89
C LEU A 899 14.75 -10.56 28.02
N THR A 900 15.21 -11.14 29.12
CA THR A 900 16.63 -11.35 29.38
C THR A 900 17.23 -12.23 28.31
N LEU A 901 16.66 -13.42 28.05
CA LEU A 901 17.20 -14.41 27.11
C LEU A 901 17.17 -13.95 25.64
N VAL A 902 16.14 -13.22 25.21
CA VAL A 902 16.03 -12.72 23.83
C VAL A 902 16.88 -11.46 23.59
N GLY A 903 17.07 -10.62 24.61
CA GLY A 903 17.93 -9.43 24.55
C GLY A 903 17.61 -8.50 23.36
N ASP A 904 18.66 -8.00 22.70
CA ASP A 904 18.57 -6.99 21.64
C ASP A 904 17.79 -7.42 20.38
N ALA A 905 17.46 -8.72 20.25
CA ALA A 905 16.54 -9.19 19.20
C ALA A 905 15.09 -8.73 19.47
N GLY A 906 14.73 -8.49 20.73
CA GLY A 906 13.41 -8.00 21.11
C GLY A 906 13.24 -6.51 20.82
N TRP A 907 12.12 -6.13 20.21
CA TRP A 907 11.84 -4.73 19.92
C TRP A 907 11.59 -3.93 21.19
N GLY A 908 12.25 -2.76 21.32
CA GLY A 908 12.09 -1.89 22.48
C GLY A 908 12.42 -2.57 23.82
N ASN A 909 13.20 -3.67 23.78
CA ASN A 909 13.50 -4.47 24.96
C ASN A 909 14.13 -3.58 26.06
N PRO A 910 13.57 -3.55 27.28
CA PRO A 910 14.09 -2.70 28.37
C PRO A 910 15.48 -3.15 28.88
N VAL A 911 15.95 -4.32 28.49
CA VAL A 911 17.29 -4.81 28.84
C VAL A 911 18.34 -4.07 27.98
N ARG A 912 19.25 -3.32 28.62
CA ARG A 912 20.22 -2.45 27.92
C ARG A 912 21.31 -3.24 27.17
N PRO A 913 21.73 -2.79 25.97
CA PRO A 913 22.91 -3.31 25.27
C PRO A 913 24.22 -3.09 26.08
N GLY A 914 25.20 -3.98 25.91
CA GLY A 914 26.58 -3.75 26.39
C GLY A 914 26.99 -4.40 27.72
N ARG A 915 26.21 -5.37 28.24
CA ARG A 915 26.65 -6.29 29.31
C ARG A 915 27.12 -7.62 28.71
N PRO A 916 28.02 -8.37 29.35
CA PRO A 916 28.33 -9.75 28.93
C PRO A 916 27.07 -10.62 29.12
N GLY A 917 26.30 -10.81 28.04
CA GLY A 917 24.98 -11.45 28.01
C GLY A 917 23.86 -10.41 28.13
N TYR A 918 22.70 -10.56 27.49
CA TYR A 918 21.85 -11.74 27.72
C TYR A 918 21.00 -12.22 26.53
N GLY A 919 21.17 -11.66 25.32
CA GLY A 919 20.57 -12.17 24.05
C GLY A 919 21.09 -13.55 23.62
N ILE A 920 21.28 -14.45 24.59
CA ILE A 920 21.94 -15.75 24.47
C ILE A 920 21.03 -16.79 23.83
N ALA A 921 19.75 -16.51 23.67
CA ALA A 921 18.84 -17.35 22.90
C ALA A 921 19.29 -17.44 21.43
N GLY A 922 19.88 -16.38 20.87
CA GLY A 922 20.32 -16.36 19.47
C GLY A 922 19.18 -16.19 18.46
N ALA A 923 18.06 -15.60 18.86
CA ALA A 923 16.93 -15.32 17.97
C ALA A 923 17.33 -14.44 16.77
N ILE A 924 16.56 -14.52 15.69
CA ILE A 924 16.77 -13.67 14.51
C ILE A 924 16.25 -12.27 14.85
N PRO A 925 17.11 -11.24 14.90
CA PRO A 925 16.62 -9.87 15.06
C PRO A 925 16.00 -9.43 13.73
N VAL A 926 14.76 -8.92 13.77
CA VAL A 926 14.09 -8.42 12.56
C VAL A 926 14.04 -6.90 12.57
N GLU A 927 13.09 -6.29 13.26
CA GLU A 927 12.89 -4.84 13.22
C GLU A 927 13.84 -4.09 14.16
N SER A 928 14.54 -4.80 15.04
CA SER A 928 15.51 -4.19 15.96
C SER A 928 16.90 -3.99 15.33
N ALA A 929 17.24 -4.71 14.25
CA ALA A 929 18.59 -4.72 13.68
C ALA A 929 18.71 -4.02 12.31
N PHE A 930 17.61 -3.70 11.65
CA PHE A 930 17.59 -3.16 10.28
C PHE A 930 16.85 -1.82 10.23
N GLY A 931 17.21 -0.97 9.28
CA GLY A 931 16.42 0.23 8.95
C GLY A 931 15.30 -0.11 7.96
N GLN A 932 14.29 0.76 7.83
CA GLN A 932 13.13 0.52 6.95
C GLN A 932 13.48 0.27 5.48
N LEU A 933 14.59 0.83 5.00
CA LEU A 933 15.09 0.68 3.62
C LEU A 933 16.28 -0.31 3.53
N ASP A 934 16.61 -1.02 4.60
CA ASP A 934 17.75 -1.94 4.64
C ASP A 934 17.33 -3.33 4.12
N SER A 935 17.70 -3.63 2.88
CA SER A 935 17.36 -4.90 2.22
C SER A 935 17.91 -6.13 2.94
N ARG A 936 18.96 -6.00 3.78
CA ARG A 936 19.51 -7.14 4.54
C ARG A 936 18.47 -7.80 5.43
N GLY A 937 17.50 -7.04 5.92
CA GLY A 937 16.38 -7.57 6.72
C GLY A 937 15.46 -8.53 5.95
N LEU A 938 15.45 -8.47 4.62
CA LEU A 938 14.58 -9.28 3.75
C LEU A 938 15.31 -10.44 3.07
N THR A 939 16.64 -10.37 2.96
CA THR A 939 17.46 -11.38 2.29
C THR A 939 17.54 -12.71 3.04
N THR A 940 17.98 -13.73 2.31
CA THR A 940 18.21 -15.07 2.87
C THR A 940 19.45 -15.07 3.76
N LEU A 941 19.30 -15.63 4.96
CA LEU A 941 20.36 -15.65 5.95
C LEU A 941 21.41 -16.71 5.60
N PRO A 942 22.71 -16.41 5.75
CA PRO A 942 23.75 -17.41 5.79
C PRO A 942 23.43 -18.59 6.76
N PRO A 943 23.80 -19.83 6.41
CA PRO A 943 23.65 -20.98 7.29
C PRO A 943 24.30 -20.76 8.66
N MET A 944 23.66 -21.25 9.71
CA MET A 944 24.13 -21.18 11.11
C MET A 944 24.50 -19.75 11.56
N GLN A 945 23.80 -18.71 11.06
CA GLN A 945 24.00 -17.34 11.51
C GLN A 945 23.26 -17.03 12.82
N TYR A 946 22.10 -17.65 13.04
CA TYR A 946 21.24 -17.45 14.21
C TYR A 946 20.71 -18.80 14.73
N LEU A 947 19.75 -18.74 15.64
CA LEU A 947 19.02 -19.85 16.24
C LEU A 947 19.95 -20.80 17.02
N SER A 948 19.54 -22.06 17.23
CA SER A 948 20.23 -22.99 18.14
C SER A 948 21.69 -23.29 17.79
N SER A 949 22.11 -23.11 16.52
CA SER A 949 23.52 -23.24 16.11
C SER A 949 24.41 -22.09 16.58
N ARG A 950 23.84 -20.91 16.92
CA ARG A 950 24.58 -19.76 17.48
C ARG A 950 24.11 -19.36 18.87
N SER A 951 23.14 -20.09 19.41
CA SER A 951 22.60 -19.87 20.75
C SER A 951 23.60 -20.28 21.82
N ARG A 952 24.08 -19.29 22.59
CA ARG A 952 24.89 -19.54 23.78
C ARG A 952 24.10 -20.27 24.87
N LEU A 953 22.78 -20.06 24.93
CA LEU A 953 21.88 -20.81 25.81
C LEU A 953 21.93 -22.31 25.51
N ILE A 954 21.76 -22.70 24.25
CA ILE A 954 21.79 -24.11 23.85
C ILE A 954 23.19 -24.70 24.03
N GLU A 955 24.25 -23.95 23.72
CA GLU A 955 25.63 -24.40 23.96
C GLU A 955 25.87 -24.74 25.44
N LEU A 956 25.46 -23.88 26.36
CA LEU A 956 25.60 -24.11 27.80
C LEU A 956 24.73 -25.26 28.29
N ALA A 957 23.49 -25.36 27.80
CA ALA A 957 22.56 -26.42 28.18
C ALA A 957 23.01 -27.82 27.69
N ALA A 958 23.63 -27.88 26.50
CA ALA A 958 24.09 -29.12 25.89
C ALA A 958 25.47 -29.59 26.39
N SER A 959 26.32 -28.68 26.90
CA SER A 959 27.72 -29.01 27.20
C SER A 959 27.88 -29.97 28.38
N GLY A 960 26.97 -29.95 29.35
CA GLY A 960 27.12 -30.67 30.62
C GLY A 960 28.22 -30.10 31.53
N THR A 961 28.86 -28.99 31.15
CA THR A 961 29.98 -28.38 31.86
C THR A 961 29.58 -27.14 32.66
N HIS A 962 28.51 -26.44 32.26
CA HIS A 962 28.01 -25.27 32.98
C HIS A 962 27.39 -25.69 34.32
N TYR A 963 28.06 -25.34 35.42
CA TYR A 963 27.73 -25.79 36.79
C TYR A 963 27.54 -27.32 36.95
N GLN A 964 28.16 -28.12 36.06
CA GLN A 964 27.99 -29.57 36.00
C GLN A 964 26.53 -30.04 35.82
N VAL A 965 25.65 -29.16 35.33
CA VAL A 965 24.26 -29.51 35.03
C VAL A 965 24.20 -30.23 33.69
N LYS A 966 23.56 -31.42 33.67
CA LYS A 966 23.26 -32.17 32.44
C LYS A 966 21.76 -32.15 32.19
N VAL A 967 21.34 -31.45 31.13
CA VAL A 967 19.94 -31.42 30.70
C VAL A 967 19.62 -32.75 30.00
N ASP A 968 18.47 -33.34 30.30
CA ASP A 968 18.06 -34.58 29.63
C ASP A 968 17.73 -34.32 28.14
N PRO A 969 17.85 -35.33 27.25
CA PRO A 969 17.67 -35.14 25.81
C PRO A 969 16.32 -34.53 25.41
N ALA A 970 15.21 -34.90 26.07
CA ALA A 970 13.89 -34.38 25.73
C ALA A 970 13.73 -32.91 26.15
N SER A 971 14.24 -32.56 27.34
CA SER A 971 14.25 -31.18 27.83
C SER A 971 15.17 -30.28 26.99
N LEU A 972 16.34 -30.78 26.56
CA LEU A 972 17.24 -30.04 25.67
C LEU A 972 16.60 -29.80 24.30
N HIS A 973 15.93 -30.82 23.75
CA HIS A 973 15.23 -30.70 22.47
C HIS A 973 14.08 -29.68 22.52
N ARG A 974 13.34 -29.60 23.63
CA ARG A 974 12.34 -28.53 23.87
C ARG A 974 12.98 -27.14 23.85
N LEU A 975 14.12 -26.96 24.52
CA LEU A 975 14.81 -25.67 24.54
C LEU A 975 15.32 -25.28 23.15
N ILE A 976 15.87 -26.23 22.40
CA ILE A 976 16.28 -26.05 20.99
C ILE A 976 15.09 -25.64 20.14
N ALA A 977 13.96 -26.33 20.25
CA ALA A 977 12.75 -26.04 19.49
C ALA A 977 12.18 -24.64 19.79
N TRP A 978 12.22 -24.19 21.05
CA TRP A 978 11.81 -22.83 21.41
C TRP A 978 12.70 -21.76 20.79
N VAL A 979 14.03 -21.95 20.83
CA VAL A 979 14.98 -21.05 20.17
C VAL A 979 14.76 -21.03 18.66
N ASP A 980 14.65 -22.21 18.04
CA ASP A 980 14.54 -22.37 16.59
C ASP A 980 13.19 -21.92 16.02
N ALA A 981 12.14 -21.83 16.85
CA ALA A 981 10.88 -21.19 16.51
C ALA A 981 10.95 -19.64 16.54
N CYS A 982 12.13 -19.08 16.77
CA CYS A 982 12.38 -17.65 17.00
C CYS A 982 11.77 -17.13 18.31
N CYS A 983 11.85 -17.94 19.37
CA CYS A 983 11.51 -17.56 20.75
C CYS A 983 10.09 -16.96 20.92
N PRO A 984 9.02 -17.66 20.51
CA PRO A 984 7.67 -17.21 20.80
C PRO A 984 7.43 -17.14 22.31
N TYR A 985 6.62 -16.17 22.72
CA TYR A 985 6.21 -15.97 24.11
C TYR A 985 4.87 -16.65 24.40
N MET A 986 3.83 -16.38 23.61
CA MET A 986 2.52 -17.02 23.71
C MET A 986 2.34 -18.05 22.59
N GLY A 987 1.80 -19.21 22.94
CA GLY A 987 1.25 -20.19 22.03
C GLY A 987 -0.27 -20.11 21.98
N ASP A 988 -0.91 -21.02 21.25
CA ASP A 988 -2.36 -21.05 21.09
C ASP A 988 -3.08 -21.21 22.44
N GLU A 989 -2.57 -22.06 23.33
CA GLU A 989 -3.18 -22.31 24.64
C GLU A 989 -3.21 -21.04 25.52
N GLU A 990 -2.12 -20.27 25.56
CA GLU A 990 -2.08 -19.02 26.32
C GLU A 990 -2.97 -17.95 25.68
N LEU A 991 -3.05 -17.92 24.35
CA LEU A 991 -3.95 -17.03 23.62
C LEU A 991 -5.41 -17.37 23.92
N ARG A 992 -5.82 -18.65 23.82
CA ARG A 992 -7.20 -19.08 24.09
C ARG A 992 -7.65 -18.85 25.52
N ALA A 993 -6.70 -18.78 26.46
CA ALA A 993 -6.99 -18.41 27.84
C ALA A 993 -7.34 -16.92 28.01
N LEU A 994 -7.05 -16.08 27.01
CA LEU A 994 -7.50 -14.69 26.96
C LEU A 994 -8.97 -14.66 26.57
N GLY A 995 -9.81 -13.97 27.35
CA GLY A 995 -11.22 -13.79 27.03
C GLY A 995 -11.45 -13.09 25.69
N ASP A 996 -12.63 -13.31 25.09
CA ASP A 996 -13.02 -12.59 23.88
C ASP A 996 -13.24 -11.10 24.16
N PRO A 997 -12.89 -10.21 23.22
CA PRO A 997 -13.18 -8.79 23.34
C PRO A 997 -14.68 -8.52 23.20
N ASP A 998 -15.20 -7.59 24.00
CA ASP A 998 -16.57 -7.09 23.88
C ASP A 998 -16.54 -5.56 23.87
N PHE A 999 -17.11 -4.96 22.83
CA PHE A 999 -17.16 -3.50 22.65
C PHE A 999 -18.36 -3.07 21.82
N PRO A 1000 -18.87 -1.83 22.03
CA PRO A 1000 -20.00 -1.30 21.27
C PRO A 1000 -19.75 -1.34 19.75
N GLY A 1001 -20.70 -1.88 18.99
CA GLY A 1001 -20.64 -1.91 17.53
C GLY A 1001 -19.92 -3.12 16.92
N ILE A 1002 -19.39 -4.05 17.73
CA ILE A 1002 -18.77 -5.31 17.25
C ILE A 1002 -19.68 -6.09 16.28
N GLU A 1003 -21.00 -5.99 16.48
CA GLU A 1003 -22.04 -6.61 15.65
C GLU A 1003 -22.12 -6.09 14.21
N ARG A 1004 -21.58 -4.89 13.96
CA ARG A 1004 -21.57 -4.23 12.66
C ARG A 1004 -20.39 -4.66 11.79
N LEU A 1005 -19.41 -5.38 12.36
CA LEU A 1005 -18.24 -5.85 11.64
C LEU A 1005 -18.57 -7.11 10.83
N PRO A 1006 -18.07 -7.23 9.58
CA PRO A 1006 -18.07 -8.47 8.82
C PRO A 1006 -17.48 -9.64 9.62
N ILE A 1007 -16.33 -9.42 10.24
CA ILE A 1007 -15.65 -10.42 11.07
C ILE A 1007 -15.44 -9.86 12.47
N ARG A 1008 -16.05 -10.52 13.47
CA ARG A 1008 -15.91 -10.14 14.87
C ARG A 1008 -14.56 -10.57 15.41
N PRO A 1009 -13.75 -9.66 15.99
CA PRO A 1009 -12.54 -10.03 16.73
C PRO A 1009 -12.89 -11.01 17.85
N ARG A 1010 -12.17 -12.13 17.91
CA ARG A 1010 -12.29 -13.18 18.93
C ARG A 1010 -10.90 -13.63 19.35
N VAL A 1011 -10.76 -14.17 20.54
CA VAL A 1011 -9.50 -14.74 21.03
C VAL A 1011 -9.76 -16.12 21.63
N ALA A 1012 -10.47 -16.21 22.76
CA ALA A 1012 -10.89 -17.48 23.35
C ALA A 1012 -11.66 -18.34 22.34
N THR A 1013 -12.67 -17.76 21.68
CA THR A 1013 -13.55 -18.49 20.74
C THR A 1013 -13.19 -18.27 19.27
N ALA A 1014 -11.97 -17.82 18.97
CA ALA A 1014 -11.50 -17.67 17.59
C ALA A 1014 -11.66 -18.98 16.80
N PRO A 1015 -12.20 -18.96 15.58
CA PRO A 1015 -12.47 -20.19 14.85
C PRO A 1015 -11.18 -20.87 14.40
N VAL A 1016 -11.25 -22.21 14.25
CA VAL A 1016 -10.27 -22.98 13.47
C VAL A 1016 -10.92 -23.26 12.13
N ILE A 1017 -10.36 -22.68 11.07
CA ILE A 1017 -10.91 -22.80 9.71
C ILE A 1017 -10.20 -23.95 8.99
N ALA A 1018 -10.95 -25.00 8.65
CA ALA A 1018 -10.44 -26.09 7.83
C ALA A 1018 -10.24 -25.62 6.38
N ARG A 1019 -9.10 -25.96 5.77
CA ARG A 1019 -8.76 -25.65 4.38
C ARG A 1019 -8.35 -26.93 3.61
N PRO A 1020 -8.48 -26.96 2.26
CA PRO A 1020 -9.17 -25.96 1.45
C PRO A 1020 -10.68 -25.90 1.74
#